data_AF-A0A7U9QW90-F1
#
_entry.id   AF-A0A7U9QW90-F1
#
_cell.length_a   1.000
_cell.length_b   1.000
_cell.length_c   1.000
_cell.angle_alpha   90.00
_cell.angle_beta   90.00
_cell.angle_gamma   90.00
#
_symmetry.space_group_name_H-M   'P 1'
#
loop_
_entity.id
_entity.type
_entity.pdbx_description
1 polymer ?
#
loop_
_entity_poly.entity_id
_entity_poly.type
_entity_poly.pdbx_seq_one_letter_code
_entity_poly.pdbx_strand_id
1 'polypeptide(L)'
;MKKGIEKTGRMLLICLCMGLSISCTSGQGTEDVGRTVKETSTEQKALPEEDGETQEEEFSPEKQMKENEELFFMGAERQEAGKGQAEELFERLMEGQIFQGGRMALTGLVIDDIDNNGQADMLVMVQDGEVAPSYGSGGLWIYMNEDEPYCFTEEDCSYAGWFDVFWEDIDNDENVEIVFSAQGTGCGAVGDSYKAIFKYKGRNENQSKDLNIERVELPSDLEEDYDCGLRVELTQEPEADSYSAYCPYLDEKISFHGKNVEGWELPDSSQVTGGNARGFFNLCPVEYEGKTVLQASEYLYGEGGIVHCLGIAHFLIAWEKGGTPRIIKWWIEEEKNTWANCHDSRICYEDGYFYYASQLDNYYLYRTAEDGSRTERLAKIRPGSILVQDGEVYFTNQDDEYGKIYRMKTDGSQMEKLCEDWQGSSHRLCEEGRGIQLSGEYVYFCSGYEGEYDKAGFGLEEDSEFDTGFLYRMKKDGSERELIARDVWQYTLGDWGGRRVWYKGFIYWSKWVDGEIAICRMDLDGQNETELCRFDSGGRLMIYGGSIFYPGDFYGERGSLNRYDLGNGEVESLEVPEYTDCCIYKGYFYGLNEEKDGDKKRVTVYRMDINSGEHRVIYENSFVCEYLEEGYVSDIYASEEGVFFRTFVSGQDGCRWFRLTEGDETEAGRAAEWEDEENTPVALPAQNMEYGELNSVMYALESTEGYEEYLSENLEYEEYYREDEEGNKYNLYKVCLPQFNSKIAGYKKINQYFQNVYREAVEKKGGFFDMLIDDGGSKMGWFQRMDYNYVYMGEKYITVAVCKEGYWGGIRSWITPVPVTFDVDSGERVFLEDIMGRQEEGAVAYLTGSVYKYMEGAGRGGFLLKGEDVLTANYDPEQFFLFPEGVGIYYERYAIDCGAAGDYIFVIPYDVGNG
;
A
#
# COMPACT_ATOMS: atom_id res chain seq x y z
N MET A 1 17.30 -30.27 23.24
CA MET A 1 17.78 -31.04 22.06
C MET A 1 16.59 -31.44 21.18
N LYS A 2 16.28 -30.57 20.21
CA LYS A 2 15.52 -30.76 18.95
C LYS A 2 15.04 -29.35 18.52
N LYS A 3 15.94 -28.55 17.94
CA LYS A 3 15.71 -27.26 17.24
C LYS A 3 17.08 -26.61 16.93
N GLY A 4 17.95 -27.27 16.17
CA GLY A 4 19.32 -26.75 16.00
C GLY A 4 20.13 -27.36 14.87
N ILE A 5 19.48 -27.88 13.83
CA ILE A 5 20.16 -28.32 12.60
C ILE A 5 19.21 -28.02 11.43
N GLU A 6 19.17 -26.75 11.00
CA GLU A 6 18.68 -26.32 9.67
C GLU A 6 19.00 -24.83 9.44
N LYS A 7 20.29 -24.45 9.54
CA LYS A 7 20.80 -23.13 9.09
C LYS A 7 22.25 -23.25 8.61
N THR A 8 22.53 -24.15 7.67
CA THR A 8 23.89 -24.31 7.10
C THR A 8 23.88 -24.71 5.64
N GLY A 9 23.16 -23.96 4.82
CA GLY A 9 23.08 -24.21 3.39
C GLY A 9 22.57 -23.03 2.58
N ARG A 10 23.24 -21.87 2.64
CA ARG A 10 23.15 -20.78 1.63
C ARG A 10 24.27 -19.76 1.92
N MET A 11 25.45 -20.02 1.38
CA MET A 11 26.62 -19.11 1.43
C MET A 11 27.52 -19.47 0.24
N LEU A 12 27.15 -19.00 -0.96
CA LEU A 12 28.02 -18.91 -2.15
C LEU A 12 27.21 -18.35 -3.34
N LEU A 13 27.26 -17.03 -3.56
CA LEU A 13 27.66 -16.40 -4.84
C LEU A 13 27.50 -14.88 -4.72
N ILE A 14 28.62 -14.15 -4.70
CA ILE A 14 28.66 -12.71 -4.96
C ILE A 14 29.73 -12.45 -6.03
N CYS A 15 29.28 -11.70 -7.04
CA CYS A 15 29.98 -10.85 -8.01
C CYS A 15 31.01 -11.46 -8.98
N LEU A 16 30.72 -11.28 -10.27
CA LEU A 16 31.66 -10.75 -11.25
C LEU A 16 30.90 -10.39 -12.54
N CYS A 17 30.86 -9.11 -12.91
CA CYS A 17 30.95 -8.69 -14.32
C CYS A 17 31.22 -7.18 -14.41
N MET A 18 32.50 -6.90 -14.69
CA MET A 18 33.04 -5.60 -15.07
C MET A 18 32.56 -5.22 -16.47
N GLY A 19 32.33 -3.92 -16.68
CA GLY A 19 31.88 -3.36 -17.95
C GLY A 19 32.83 -3.55 -19.13
N LEU A 20 32.25 -3.52 -20.33
CA LEU A 20 32.95 -3.25 -21.58
C LEU A 20 32.00 -2.49 -22.52
N SER A 21 32.19 -1.18 -22.56
CA SER A 21 31.70 -0.27 -23.58
C SER A 21 32.25 -0.62 -24.97
N ILE A 22 31.39 -0.81 -25.97
CA ILE A 22 31.77 -0.80 -27.39
C ILE A 22 30.82 0.12 -28.15
N SER A 23 31.38 1.28 -28.53
CA SER A 23 30.87 2.19 -29.54
C SER A 23 30.90 1.57 -30.94
N CYS A 24 29.84 1.71 -31.72
CA CYS A 24 29.92 1.66 -33.19
C CYS A 24 28.88 2.60 -33.82
N THR A 25 29.39 3.64 -34.46
CA THR A 25 28.66 4.66 -35.23
C THR A 25 28.33 4.24 -36.65
N SER A 26 27.17 4.72 -37.10
CA SER A 26 26.81 5.21 -38.45
C SER A 26 26.54 4.23 -39.60
N GLY A 27 25.38 4.46 -40.24
CA GLY A 27 25.04 3.96 -41.57
C GLY A 27 23.69 4.51 -42.03
N GLN A 28 23.72 5.65 -42.74
CA GLN A 28 22.58 6.37 -43.29
C GLN A 28 21.73 5.55 -44.27
N GLY A 29 20.42 5.80 -44.27
CA GLY A 29 19.49 5.39 -45.32
C GLY A 29 18.18 6.15 -45.21
N THR A 30 18.11 7.30 -45.86
CA THR A 30 16.93 8.14 -46.06
C THR A 30 15.82 7.41 -46.83
N GLU A 31 14.57 7.48 -46.37
CA GLU A 31 13.41 7.63 -47.24
C GLU A 31 12.27 8.33 -46.51
N ASP A 32 11.80 9.40 -47.12
CA ASP A 32 10.81 10.37 -46.67
C ASP A 32 9.46 9.96 -47.28
N VAL A 33 8.50 9.55 -46.45
CA VAL A 33 7.10 9.39 -46.85
C VAL A 33 6.21 9.77 -45.66
N GLY A 34 5.67 10.99 -45.71
CA GLY A 34 4.68 11.45 -44.75
C GLY A 34 3.43 10.58 -44.72
N ARG A 35 2.88 10.36 -43.52
CA ARG A 35 1.48 9.98 -43.33
C ARG A 35 1.02 10.30 -41.91
N THR A 36 -0.02 11.11 -41.87
CA THR A 36 -0.98 11.41 -40.81
C THR A 36 -1.36 10.17 -39.96
N VAL A 37 -1.30 10.30 -38.63
CA VAL A 37 -1.90 9.42 -37.61
C VAL A 37 -3.22 10.10 -37.21
N LYS A 38 -4.45 9.62 -37.37
CA LYS A 38 -5.11 8.30 -37.21
C LYS A 38 -5.21 7.81 -35.77
N GLU A 39 -6.17 8.41 -35.07
CA GLU A 39 -7.01 7.84 -34.01
C GLU A 39 -7.43 6.40 -34.35
N THR A 40 -7.41 5.51 -33.35
CA THR A 40 -8.02 4.16 -33.35
C THR A 40 -8.65 4.01 -31.97
N SER A 41 -9.91 4.39 -31.74
CA SER A 41 -11.17 3.73 -32.15
C SER A 41 -11.18 2.24 -31.80
N THR A 42 -11.73 1.94 -30.62
CA THR A 42 -12.24 0.63 -30.22
C THR A 42 -13.04 0.04 -31.37
N GLU A 43 -12.82 -1.24 -31.64
CA GLU A 43 -13.33 -1.95 -32.81
C GLU A 43 -14.81 -1.65 -33.08
N GLN A 44 -15.01 -0.74 -34.05
CA GLN A 44 -16.23 -0.71 -34.82
C GLN A 44 -16.37 -2.06 -35.50
N LYS A 45 -17.53 -2.72 -35.34
CA LYS A 45 -18.10 -3.45 -36.48
C LYS A 45 -18.41 -2.40 -37.55
N ALA A 46 -17.38 -2.00 -38.29
CA ALA A 46 -17.54 -1.30 -39.54
C ALA A 46 -18.27 -2.26 -40.49
N LEU A 47 -19.41 -1.82 -41.02
CA LEU A 47 -19.94 -2.39 -42.26
C LEU A 47 -18.81 -2.35 -43.31
N PRO A 48 -18.52 -3.46 -44.00
CA PRO A 48 -17.42 -3.48 -44.97
C PRO A 48 -17.78 -2.61 -46.17
N GLU A 49 -17.04 -1.51 -46.39
CA GLU A 49 -16.86 -1.00 -47.75
C GLU A 49 -15.90 -1.94 -48.48
N GLU A 50 -16.44 -3.02 -49.05
CA GLU A 50 -15.78 -3.66 -50.18
C GLU A 50 -16.13 -2.83 -51.44
N ASP A 51 -15.09 -2.37 -52.15
CA ASP A 51 -15.11 -2.20 -53.61
C ASP A 51 -14.86 -3.57 -54.31
N GLY A 52 -15.36 -4.63 -53.69
CA GLY A 52 -15.90 -5.81 -54.37
C GLY A 52 -17.40 -5.63 -54.41
N GLU A 53 -18.11 -6.22 -55.37
CA GLU A 53 -19.57 -6.23 -55.34
C GLU A 53 -20.07 -6.90 -54.05
N THR A 54 -20.18 -6.12 -52.96
CA THR A 54 -20.74 -6.55 -51.68
C THR A 54 -22.23 -6.67 -51.92
N GLN A 55 -22.69 -7.91 -52.02
CA GLN A 55 -24.10 -8.18 -51.78
C GLN A 55 -24.35 -7.78 -50.33
N GLU A 56 -25.12 -6.72 -50.09
CA GLU A 56 -25.76 -6.49 -48.79
C GLU A 56 -26.37 -7.83 -48.37
N GLU A 57 -25.85 -8.47 -47.31
CA GLU A 57 -26.53 -9.64 -46.73
C GLU A 57 -27.86 -9.12 -46.20
N GLU A 58 -28.92 -9.34 -46.97
CA GLU A 58 -30.30 -9.01 -46.63
C GLU A 58 -30.62 -9.60 -45.25
N PHE A 59 -31.11 -8.77 -44.32
CA PHE A 59 -31.46 -9.18 -42.96
C PHE A 59 -32.33 -10.45 -43.01
N SER A 60 -31.91 -11.50 -42.30
CA SER A 60 -32.60 -12.78 -42.26
C SER A 60 -33.08 -13.06 -40.84
N PRO A 61 -34.42 -13.03 -40.60
CA PRO A 61 -34.97 -13.37 -39.29
C PRO A 61 -34.56 -14.76 -38.80
N GLU A 62 -34.39 -15.73 -39.70
CA GLU A 62 -33.93 -17.09 -39.33
C GLU A 62 -32.49 -17.09 -38.80
N LYS A 63 -31.62 -16.25 -39.37
CA LYS A 63 -30.22 -16.10 -38.94
C LYS A 63 -30.16 -15.39 -37.59
N GLN A 64 -30.89 -14.27 -37.44
CA GLN A 64 -30.98 -13.52 -36.18
C GLN A 64 -31.53 -14.39 -35.04
N MET A 65 -32.53 -15.23 -35.34
CA MET A 65 -33.09 -16.15 -34.35
C MET A 65 -32.06 -17.15 -33.81
N LYS A 66 -31.20 -17.67 -34.69
CA LYS A 66 -30.11 -18.57 -34.31
C LYS A 66 -29.03 -17.83 -33.50
N GLU A 67 -28.74 -16.59 -33.86
CA GLU A 67 -27.83 -15.71 -33.10
C GLU A 67 -28.38 -15.42 -31.70
N ASN A 68 -29.69 -15.17 -31.56
CA ASN A 68 -30.33 -14.97 -30.25
C ASN A 68 -30.24 -16.21 -29.37
N GLU A 69 -30.44 -17.41 -29.94
CA GLU A 69 -30.29 -18.68 -29.22
C GLU A 69 -28.85 -18.87 -28.72
N GLU A 70 -27.86 -18.65 -29.58
CA GLU A 70 -26.44 -18.75 -29.23
C GLU A 70 -26.06 -17.72 -28.15
N LEU A 71 -26.47 -16.46 -28.29
CA LEU A 71 -26.22 -15.39 -27.32
C LEU A 71 -26.88 -15.68 -25.97
N PHE A 72 -28.11 -16.20 -25.96
CA PHE A 72 -28.79 -16.55 -24.73
C PHE A 72 -28.03 -17.62 -23.94
N PHE A 73 -27.71 -18.76 -24.59
CA PHE A 73 -27.04 -19.86 -23.89
C PHE A 73 -25.61 -19.49 -23.46
N MET A 74 -24.89 -18.70 -24.25
CA MET A 74 -23.59 -18.16 -23.82
C MET A 74 -23.73 -17.22 -22.63
N GLY A 75 -24.75 -16.34 -22.62
CA GLY A 75 -25.03 -15.43 -21.52
C GLY A 75 -25.43 -16.15 -20.23
N ALA A 76 -26.25 -17.20 -20.35
CA ALA A 76 -26.67 -18.04 -19.23
C ALA A 76 -25.50 -18.85 -18.65
N GLU A 77 -24.61 -19.40 -19.49
CA GLU A 77 -23.41 -20.12 -19.03
C GLU A 77 -22.45 -19.20 -18.26
N ARG A 78 -22.27 -17.95 -18.72
CA ARG A 78 -21.46 -16.93 -18.02
C ARG A 78 -22.02 -16.53 -16.65
N GLN A 79 -23.33 -16.68 -16.46
CA GLN A 79 -24.04 -16.39 -15.21
C GLN A 79 -24.28 -17.66 -14.38
N GLU A 80 -23.54 -18.74 -14.66
CA GLU A 80 -23.58 -20.03 -13.94
C GLU A 80 -24.97 -20.72 -13.89
N ALA A 81 -25.90 -20.34 -14.78
CA ALA A 81 -27.20 -20.98 -14.86
C ALA A 81 -27.05 -22.45 -15.31
N GLY A 82 -27.62 -23.38 -14.53
CA GLY A 82 -27.55 -24.81 -14.83
C GLY A 82 -28.20 -25.11 -16.18
N LYS A 83 -27.59 -25.97 -16.99
CA LYS A 83 -28.05 -26.27 -18.37
C LYS A 83 -29.55 -26.55 -18.50
N GLY A 84 -30.13 -27.32 -17.57
CA GLY A 84 -31.57 -27.63 -17.59
C GLY A 84 -32.46 -26.42 -17.25
N GLN A 85 -31.99 -25.53 -16.37
CA GLN A 85 -32.67 -24.27 -16.04
C GLN A 85 -32.57 -23.28 -17.21
N ALA A 86 -31.41 -23.17 -17.87
CA ALA A 86 -31.25 -22.34 -19.06
C ALA A 86 -32.16 -22.78 -20.21
N GLU A 87 -32.32 -24.09 -20.44
CA GLU A 87 -33.27 -24.63 -21.44
C GLU A 87 -34.72 -24.22 -21.12
N GLU A 88 -35.15 -24.33 -19.86
CA GLU A 88 -36.49 -23.92 -19.41
C GLU A 88 -36.74 -22.41 -19.55
N LEU A 89 -35.75 -21.61 -19.16
CA LEU A 89 -35.80 -20.15 -19.29
C LEU A 89 -35.89 -19.71 -20.75
N PHE A 90 -35.11 -20.33 -21.65
CA PHE A 90 -35.17 -20.03 -23.08
C PHE A 90 -36.52 -20.42 -23.70
N GLU A 91 -37.08 -21.58 -23.33
CA GLU A 91 -38.42 -22.00 -23.76
C GLU A 91 -39.49 -20.96 -23.37
N ARG A 92 -39.39 -20.38 -22.16
CA ARG A 92 -40.30 -19.32 -21.70
C ARG A 92 -40.22 -18.05 -22.57
N LEU A 93 -39.03 -17.66 -23.03
CA LEU A 93 -38.85 -16.53 -23.95
C LEU A 93 -39.47 -16.81 -25.33
N MET A 94 -39.34 -18.05 -25.81
CA MET A 94 -39.95 -18.52 -27.06
C MET A 94 -41.47 -18.49 -27.01
N GLU A 95 -42.06 -18.97 -25.92
CA GLU A 95 -43.51 -18.93 -25.69
C GLU A 95 -44.03 -17.49 -25.61
N GLY A 96 -43.26 -16.59 -25.01
CA GLY A 96 -43.55 -15.15 -24.93
C GLY A 96 -43.42 -14.40 -26.26
N GLN A 97 -42.91 -15.05 -27.31
CA GLN A 97 -42.69 -14.45 -28.64
C GLN A 97 -41.83 -13.17 -28.63
N ILE A 98 -40.90 -13.03 -27.67
CA ILE A 98 -40.12 -11.80 -27.50
C ILE A 98 -39.26 -11.46 -28.72
N PHE A 99 -38.79 -12.49 -29.43
CA PHE A 99 -37.96 -12.36 -30.62
C PHE A 99 -38.76 -12.03 -31.89
N GLN A 100 -40.10 -12.07 -31.82
CA GLN A 100 -41.02 -11.82 -32.94
C GLN A 100 -40.66 -12.58 -34.23
N GLY A 101 -40.28 -13.85 -34.09
CA GLY A 101 -39.86 -14.69 -35.22
C GLY A 101 -38.51 -14.31 -35.83
N GLY A 102 -37.63 -13.71 -35.03
CA GLY A 102 -36.27 -13.30 -35.44
C GLY A 102 -36.14 -11.84 -35.86
N ARG A 103 -37.19 -11.01 -35.67
CA ARG A 103 -37.12 -9.56 -35.93
C ARG A 103 -36.41 -8.80 -34.82
N MET A 104 -36.56 -9.25 -33.57
CA MET A 104 -35.88 -8.63 -32.44
C MET A 104 -34.59 -9.38 -32.15
N ALA A 105 -33.49 -8.66 -32.06
CA ALA A 105 -32.20 -9.16 -31.60
C ALA A 105 -32.12 -9.15 -30.06
N LEU A 106 -31.55 -10.20 -29.48
CA LEU A 106 -31.21 -10.23 -28.06
C LEU A 106 -29.99 -9.31 -27.82
N THR A 107 -30.17 -8.28 -27.01
CA THR A 107 -29.11 -7.31 -26.71
C THR A 107 -28.65 -7.35 -25.25
N GLY A 108 -29.48 -7.89 -24.34
CA GLY A 108 -29.15 -7.97 -22.92
C GLY A 108 -29.83 -9.13 -22.21
N LEU A 109 -29.14 -9.75 -21.25
CA LEU A 109 -29.65 -10.86 -20.44
C LEU A 109 -29.05 -10.84 -19.04
N VAL A 110 -29.90 -10.79 -18.02
CA VAL A 110 -29.55 -11.03 -16.62
C VAL A 110 -30.40 -12.17 -16.09
N ILE A 111 -29.80 -13.13 -15.39
CA ILE A 111 -30.45 -14.26 -14.74
C ILE A 111 -29.96 -14.31 -13.29
N ASP A 112 -30.84 -14.09 -12.33
CA ASP A 112 -30.52 -14.14 -10.89
C ASP A 112 -31.79 -14.38 -10.05
N ASP A 113 -31.64 -14.65 -8.74
CA ASP A 113 -32.73 -14.74 -7.76
C ASP A 113 -33.01 -13.36 -7.15
N ILE A 114 -33.72 -12.51 -7.90
CA ILE A 114 -33.84 -11.07 -7.62
C ILE A 114 -34.61 -10.80 -6.32
N ASP A 115 -35.63 -11.61 -6.02
CA ASP A 115 -36.43 -11.49 -4.81
C ASP A 115 -35.98 -12.41 -3.66
N ASN A 116 -34.85 -13.11 -3.81
CA ASN A 116 -34.24 -14.02 -2.83
C ASN A 116 -35.17 -15.17 -2.38
N ASN A 117 -36.03 -15.69 -3.26
CA ASN A 117 -36.94 -16.77 -2.93
C ASN A 117 -36.43 -18.17 -3.35
N GLY A 118 -35.29 -18.24 -4.03
CA GLY A 118 -34.64 -19.45 -4.55
C GLY A 118 -35.08 -19.84 -5.96
N GLN A 119 -35.85 -19.00 -6.65
CA GLN A 119 -36.26 -19.17 -8.05
C GLN A 119 -35.48 -18.19 -8.93
N ALA A 120 -35.04 -18.63 -10.11
CA ALA A 120 -34.37 -17.73 -11.04
C ALA A 120 -35.38 -16.82 -11.77
N ASP A 121 -35.06 -15.53 -11.76
CA ASP A 121 -35.70 -14.46 -12.51
C ASP A 121 -34.88 -14.09 -13.75
N MET A 122 -35.46 -13.30 -14.66
CA MET A 122 -34.73 -12.79 -15.82
C MET A 122 -35.05 -11.35 -16.15
N LEU A 123 -34.02 -10.58 -16.53
CA LEU A 123 -34.17 -9.36 -17.33
C LEU A 123 -33.68 -9.64 -18.74
N VAL A 124 -34.52 -9.36 -19.74
CA VAL A 124 -34.21 -9.63 -21.14
C VAL A 124 -34.42 -8.36 -21.95
N MET A 125 -33.36 -7.87 -22.55
CA MET A 125 -33.39 -6.70 -23.42
C MET A 125 -33.35 -7.13 -24.88
N VAL A 126 -34.24 -6.55 -25.68
CA VAL A 126 -34.30 -6.79 -27.12
C VAL A 126 -34.41 -5.49 -27.90
N GLN A 127 -33.85 -5.48 -29.10
CA GLN A 127 -33.93 -4.35 -30.04
C GLN A 127 -34.29 -4.84 -31.44
N ASP A 128 -34.93 -4.00 -32.25
CA ASP A 128 -35.16 -4.27 -33.67
C ASP A 128 -33.82 -4.58 -34.38
N GLY A 129 -33.72 -5.77 -34.99
CA GLY A 129 -32.53 -6.23 -35.70
C GLY A 129 -32.51 -5.90 -37.19
N GLU A 130 -33.64 -5.44 -37.76
CA GLU A 130 -33.77 -5.07 -39.18
C GLU A 130 -33.31 -3.63 -39.42
N VAL A 131 -33.54 -2.74 -38.44
CA VAL A 131 -33.21 -1.31 -38.52
C VAL A 131 -31.94 -1.00 -37.72
N ALA A 132 -31.20 0.02 -38.14
CA ALA A 132 -30.06 0.52 -37.37
C ALA A 132 -30.49 0.88 -35.92
N PRO A 133 -29.66 0.60 -34.90
CA PRO A 133 -30.00 0.87 -33.51
C PRO A 133 -30.49 2.30 -33.32
N SER A 134 -31.71 2.44 -32.79
CA SER A 134 -32.31 3.73 -32.47
C SER A 134 -33.01 3.67 -31.11
N TYR A 135 -33.16 4.83 -30.47
CA TYR A 135 -33.86 4.94 -29.20
C TYR A 135 -35.33 4.55 -29.38
N GLY A 136 -35.88 3.86 -28.39
CA GLY A 136 -37.26 3.37 -28.44
C GLY A 136 -37.52 2.21 -29.40
N SER A 137 -36.52 1.71 -30.15
CA SER A 137 -36.71 0.61 -31.11
C SER A 137 -36.64 -0.79 -30.47
N GLY A 138 -36.91 -0.90 -29.17
CA GLY A 138 -36.70 -2.12 -28.39
C GLY A 138 -37.59 -2.20 -27.16
N GLY A 139 -37.24 -3.10 -26.25
CA GLY A 139 -37.92 -3.25 -24.97
C GLY A 139 -37.10 -4.04 -23.96
N LEU A 140 -37.30 -3.74 -22.68
CA LEU A 140 -36.81 -4.51 -21.55
C LEU A 140 -37.95 -5.34 -20.98
N TRP A 141 -37.75 -6.65 -20.90
CA TRP A 141 -38.68 -7.59 -20.31
C TRP A 141 -38.18 -8.06 -18.95
N ILE A 142 -39.03 -8.02 -17.94
CA ILE A 142 -38.73 -8.46 -16.57
C ILE A 142 -39.62 -9.67 -16.25
N TYR A 143 -38.98 -10.82 -16.03
CA TYR A 143 -39.59 -12.09 -15.68
C TYR A 143 -39.29 -12.39 -14.21
N MET A 144 -40.26 -12.12 -13.34
CA MET A 144 -40.17 -12.49 -11.93
C MET A 144 -40.95 -13.79 -11.71
N ASN A 145 -40.32 -14.80 -11.13
CA ASN A 145 -40.93 -16.07 -10.73
C ASN A 145 -41.76 -16.69 -11.86
N GLU A 146 -42.93 -17.24 -11.55
CA GLU A 146 -43.94 -17.69 -12.52
C GLU A 146 -45.00 -16.60 -12.86
N ASP A 147 -44.70 -15.33 -12.61
CA ASP A 147 -45.65 -14.24 -12.89
C ASP A 147 -45.69 -13.85 -14.38
N GLU A 148 -46.74 -13.10 -14.75
CA GLU A 148 -46.84 -12.49 -16.08
C GLU A 148 -45.69 -11.48 -16.23
N PRO A 149 -44.90 -11.56 -17.31
CA PRO A 149 -43.72 -10.71 -17.47
C PRO A 149 -44.10 -9.25 -17.72
N TYR A 150 -43.32 -8.34 -17.17
CA TYR A 150 -43.48 -6.91 -17.37
C TYR A 150 -42.63 -6.45 -18.56
N CYS A 151 -43.19 -5.64 -19.44
CA CYS A 151 -42.50 -5.08 -20.60
C CYS A 151 -42.39 -3.57 -20.45
N PHE A 152 -41.17 -3.06 -20.50
CA PHE A 152 -40.82 -1.66 -20.44
C PHE A 152 -40.34 -1.18 -21.82
N THR A 153 -41.03 -0.18 -22.36
CA THR A 153 -40.72 0.47 -23.65
C THR A 153 -40.81 1.98 -23.48
N GLU A 154 -39.73 2.69 -23.75
CA GLU A 154 -39.70 4.16 -23.75
C GLU A 154 -38.96 4.72 -24.96
N GLU A 155 -39.48 5.83 -25.50
CA GLU A 155 -38.96 6.47 -26.72
C GLU A 155 -37.51 6.96 -26.55
N ASP A 156 -37.15 7.40 -25.34
CA ASP A 156 -35.82 7.94 -25.01
C ASP A 156 -34.88 6.88 -24.41
N CYS A 157 -35.29 5.60 -24.33
CA CYS A 157 -34.45 4.53 -23.83
C CYS A 157 -33.68 3.87 -24.98
N SER A 158 -32.37 3.66 -24.77
CA SER A 158 -31.54 2.82 -25.64
C SER A 158 -31.73 1.36 -25.27
N TYR A 159 -31.93 0.50 -26.27
CA TYR A 159 -32.03 -0.95 -26.09
C TYR A 159 -30.85 -1.70 -26.71
N ALA A 160 -29.72 -1.01 -26.95
CA ALA A 160 -28.55 -1.54 -27.62
C ALA A 160 -27.74 -2.57 -26.79
N GLY A 161 -28.14 -2.84 -25.54
CA GLY A 161 -27.49 -3.82 -24.68
C GLY A 161 -26.41 -3.26 -23.75
N TRP A 162 -26.19 -1.95 -23.74
CA TRP A 162 -25.32 -1.28 -22.77
C TRP A 162 -26.17 -0.79 -21.61
N PHE A 163 -26.23 -1.55 -20.52
CA PHE A 163 -26.98 -1.16 -19.33
C PHE A 163 -26.34 -1.69 -18.06
N ASP A 164 -26.56 -0.95 -16.98
CA ASP A 164 -26.26 -1.35 -15.62
C ASP A 164 -27.58 -1.66 -14.88
N VAL A 165 -27.56 -2.68 -14.03
CA VAL A 165 -28.71 -3.02 -13.17
C VAL A 165 -28.23 -3.53 -11.82
N PHE A 166 -28.96 -3.18 -10.76
CA PHE A 166 -28.88 -3.81 -9.45
C PHE A 166 -30.28 -3.84 -8.84
N TRP A 167 -30.45 -4.58 -7.74
CA TRP A 167 -31.71 -4.63 -7.02
C TRP A 167 -31.50 -4.70 -5.52
N GLU A 168 -32.33 -3.97 -4.77
CA GLU A 168 -32.35 -3.99 -3.31
C GLU A 168 -33.66 -3.37 -2.79
N ASP A 169 -34.00 -3.58 -1.51
CA ASP A 169 -35.09 -2.86 -0.80
C ASP A 169 -34.62 -1.44 -0.43
N ILE A 170 -34.58 -0.54 -1.43
CA ILE A 170 -34.08 0.84 -1.29
C ILE A 170 -35.12 1.76 -0.63
N ASP A 171 -36.42 1.43 -0.68
CA ASP A 171 -37.43 2.20 0.04
C ASP A 171 -37.87 1.63 1.39
N ASN A 172 -37.25 0.53 1.81
CA ASN A 172 -37.39 -0.12 3.13
C ASN A 172 -38.85 -0.54 3.39
N ASP A 173 -39.52 -1.08 2.37
CA ASP A 173 -40.90 -1.57 2.46
C ASP A 173 -41.05 -3.09 2.29
N GLU A 174 -39.93 -3.82 2.37
CA GLU A 174 -39.80 -5.27 2.23
C GLU A 174 -40.10 -5.80 0.81
N ASN A 175 -40.26 -4.91 -0.18
CA ASN A 175 -40.28 -5.27 -1.59
C ASN A 175 -38.93 -4.95 -2.24
N VAL A 176 -38.60 -5.66 -3.31
CA VAL A 176 -37.36 -5.40 -4.05
C VAL A 176 -37.58 -4.35 -5.12
N GLU A 177 -36.66 -3.40 -5.22
CA GLU A 177 -36.56 -2.44 -6.32
C GLU A 177 -35.42 -2.82 -7.25
N ILE A 178 -35.73 -2.98 -8.53
CA ILE A 178 -34.78 -3.18 -9.62
C ILE A 178 -34.44 -1.80 -10.20
N VAL A 179 -33.20 -1.36 -10.01
CA VAL A 179 -32.70 -0.08 -10.53
C VAL A 179 -31.97 -0.33 -11.84
N PHE A 180 -32.48 0.25 -12.91
CA PHE A 180 -32.03 0.05 -14.28
C PHE A 180 -31.47 1.33 -14.89
N SER A 181 -30.33 1.21 -15.57
CA SER A 181 -29.66 2.31 -16.28
C SER A 181 -29.19 1.89 -17.66
N ALA A 182 -29.90 2.27 -18.72
CA ALA A 182 -29.47 2.05 -20.11
C ALA A 182 -28.58 3.18 -20.62
N GLN A 183 -27.41 2.86 -21.13
CA GLN A 183 -26.53 3.80 -21.81
C GLN A 183 -26.96 3.99 -23.27
N GLY A 184 -26.95 5.24 -23.70
CA GLY A 184 -27.24 5.68 -25.04
C GLY A 184 -26.11 5.39 -26.03
N THR A 185 -26.37 5.74 -27.29
CA THR A 185 -25.47 5.48 -28.42
C THR A 185 -24.83 6.75 -28.97
N GLY A 186 -25.13 7.91 -28.39
CA GLY A 186 -24.61 9.22 -28.80
C GLY A 186 -23.30 9.61 -28.15
N CYS A 187 -22.76 10.78 -28.53
CA CYS A 187 -21.52 11.35 -27.97
C CYS A 187 -21.74 12.02 -26.58
N GLY A 188 -22.76 11.59 -25.84
CA GLY A 188 -23.19 12.22 -24.60
C GLY A 188 -22.48 11.76 -23.32
N ALA A 189 -21.59 10.77 -23.42
CA ALA A 189 -20.97 10.08 -22.29
C ALA A 189 -22.03 9.55 -21.30
N VAL A 190 -21.70 9.45 -20.01
CA VAL A 190 -22.59 8.97 -18.93
C VAL A 190 -23.93 9.72 -18.81
N GLY A 191 -24.02 10.92 -19.38
CA GLY A 191 -25.24 11.71 -19.41
C GLY A 191 -26.25 11.32 -20.49
N ASP A 192 -25.84 10.51 -21.47
CA ASP A 192 -26.76 9.90 -22.43
C ASP A 192 -27.16 8.54 -21.86
N SER A 193 -27.99 8.54 -20.82
CA SER A 193 -28.45 7.30 -20.20
C SER A 193 -29.84 7.40 -19.57
N TYR A 194 -30.67 6.40 -19.85
CA TYR A 194 -32.03 6.30 -19.33
C TYR A 194 -32.07 5.49 -18.03
N LYS A 195 -32.61 6.08 -16.97
CA LYS A 195 -32.84 5.49 -15.65
C LYS A 195 -34.30 5.14 -15.42
N ALA A 196 -34.54 3.96 -14.88
CA ALA A 196 -35.85 3.53 -14.40
C ALA A 196 -35.70 2.67 -13.14
N ILE A 197 -36.66 2.75 -12.23
CA ILE A 197 -36.74 1.89 -11.05
C ILE A 197 -38.06 1.11 -11.12
N PHE A 198 -37.98 -0.19 -10.88
CA PHE A 198 -39.12 -1.09 -10.90
C PHE A 198 -39.27 -1.80 -9.56
N LYS A 199 -40.41 -1.63 -8.90
CA LYS A 199 -40.75 -2.30 -7.65
C LYS A 199 -41.52 -3.57 -7.91
N TYR A 200 -41.09 -4.70 -7.34
CA TYR A 200 -41.81 -5.97 -7.39
C TYR A 200 -42.55 -6.25 -6.07
N LYS A 201 -43.88 -6.30 -6.11
CA LYS A 201 -44.75 -6.43 -4.91
C LYS A 201 -45.15 -7.87 -4.54
N GLY A 202 -44.65 -8.85 -5.29
CA GLY A 202 -45.05 -10.25 -5.15
C GLY A 202 -46.53 -10.52 -5.41
N ARG A 203 -46.94 -11.79 -5.29
CA ARG A 203 -48.33 -12.23 -5.48
C ARG A 203 -49.16 -12.05 -4.21
N ASN A 204 -50.10 -11.11 -4.21
CA ASN A 204 -51.14 -11.01 -3.18
C ASN A 204 -52.45 -11.68 -3.63
N GLU A 205 -53.01 -12.61 -2.84
CA GLU A 205 -54.26 -13.36 -3.15
C GLU A 205 -55.51 -12.48 -3.40
N ASN A 206 -55.42 -11.17 -3.12
CA ASN A 206 -56.51 -10.20 -3.25
C ASN A 206 -56.28 -9.08 -4.29
N GLN A 207 -55.18 -9.09 -5.05
CA GLN A 207 -54.91 -8.07 -6.09
C GLN A 207 -55.38 -8.54 -7.48
N SER A 208 -55.82 -7.59 -8.31
CA SER A 208 -56.14 -7.85 -9.73
C SER A 208 -54.88 -8.29 -10.47
N LYS A 209 -55.04 -9.17 -11.46
CA LYS A 209 -53.97 -9.77 -12.29
C LYS A 209 -52.97 -8.81 -12.96
N ASP A 210 -53.21 -7.49 -12.93
CA ASP A 210 -52.65 -6.61 -13.95
C ASP A 210 -51.29 -5.95 -13.60
N LEU A 211 -50.77 -5.91 -12.36
CA LEU A 211 -49.48 -5.23 -12.07
C LEU A 211 -48.78 -5.77 -10.81
N ASN A 212 -47.93 -6.80 -10.95
CA ASN A 212 -47.02 -7.23 -9.87
C ASN A 212 -45.73 -6.40 -9.82
N ILE A 213 -45.42 -5.70 -10.92
CA ILE A 213 -44.32 -4.75 -11.04
C ILE A 213 -44.91 -3.37 -11.28
N GLU A 214 -44.41 -2.36 -10.57
CA GLU A 214 -44.73 -0.94 -10.82
C GLU A 214 -43.47 -0.10 -10.98
N ARG A 215 -43.55 0.99 -11.75
CA ARG A 215 -42.45 1.95 -11.86
C ARG A 215 -42.45 2.86 -10.63
N VAL A 216 -41.26 3.03 -10.05
CA VAL A 216 -40.99 3.97 -8.96
C VAL A 216 -40.33 5.21 -9.55
N GLU A 217 -40.78 6.39 -9.13
CA GLU A 217 -40.26 7.67 -9.60
C GLU A 217 -38.94 8.01 -8.89
N LEU A 218 -38.01 8.59 -9.65
CA LEU A 218 -36.86 9.35 -9.15
C LEU A 218 -37.24 10.83 -8.95
N PRO A 219 -36.50 11.58 -8.12
CA PRO A 219 -36.68 13.04 -8.00
C PRO A 219 -36.60 13.77 -9.35
N SER A 220 -35.76 13.28 -10.26
CA SER A 220 -35.60 13.81 -11.62
C SER A 220 -36.83 13.58 -12.51
N ASP A 221 -37.63 12.53 -12.25
CA ASP A 221 -38.84 12.22 -13.03
C ASP A 221 -39.98 13.23 -12.77
N LEU A 222 -39.85 14.04 -11.71
CA LEU A 222 -40.83 15.06 -11.32
C LEU A 222 -40.60 16.42 -12.00
N GLU A 223 -39.47 16.60 -12.67
CA GLU A 223 -39.11 17.84 -13.39
C GLU A 223 -39.56 17.78 -14.87
N GLU A 224 -39.73 18.94 -15.52
CA GLU A 224 -40.23 19.01 -16.91
C GLU A 224 -39.24 18.47 -17.96
N ASP A 225 -37.96 18.32 -17.62
CA ASP A 225 -36.88 17.91 -18.53
C ASP A 225 -36.05 16.76 -17.94
N TYR A 226 -36.32 15.55 -18.41
CA TYR A 226 -35.68 14.30 -17.95
C TYR A 226 -34.15 14.31 -18.14
N ASP A 227 -33.66 15.04 -19.13
CA ASP A 227 -32.25 15.10 -19.53
C ASP A 227 -31.39 15.97 -18.58
N CYS A 228 -31.96 16.53 -17.52
CA CYS A 228 -31.27 17.49 -16.65
C CYS A 228 -31.27 17.12 -15.16
N GLY A 229 -31.78 15.94 -14.76
CA GLY A 229 -31.74 15.51 -13.36
C GLY A 229 -32.33 16.53 -12.39
N LEU A 230 -31.70 16.75 -11.23
CA LEU A 230 -32.09 17.84 -10.32
C LEU A 230 -31.39 19.13 -10.71
N ARG A 231 -32.14 20.20 -10.94
CA ARG A 231 -31.55 21.52 -11.24
C ARG A 231 -30.56 21.94 -10.16
N VAL A 232 -29.32 22.21 -10.55
CA VAL A 232 -28.29 22.87 -9.74
C VAL A 232 -27.76 24.06 -10.50
N GLU A 233 -27.78 25.24 -9.89
CA GLU A 233 -27.28 26.48 -10.49
C GLU A 233 -25.88 26.79 -9.97
N LEU A 234 -24.91 26.95 -10.86
CA LEU A 234 -23.54 27.32 -10.50
C LEU A 234 -23.32 28.82 -10.69
N THR A 235 -22.93 29.47 -9.61
CA THR A 235 -22.58 30.89 -9.56
C THR A 235 -21.07 31.02 -9.43
N GLN A 236 -20.42 31.66 -10.42
CA GLN A 236 -19.06 32.16 -10.29
C GLN A 236 -19.05 33.34 -9.31
N GLU A 237 -18.24 33.26 -8.26
CA GLU A 237 -18.01 34.35 -7.33
C GLU A 237 -16.96 35.34 -7.90
N PRO A 238 -16.85 36.59 -7.39
CA PRO A 238 -15.88 37.56 -7.91
C PRO A 238 -14.41 37.16 -7.76
N GLU A 239 -14.16 36.21 -6.84
CA GLU A 239 -12.85 35.64 -6.57
C GLU A 239 -12.53 34.56 -7.61
N ALA A 240 -11.26 34.50 -8.05
CA ALA A 240 -10.80 33.47 -8.97
C ALA A 240 -11.01 32.08 -8.38
N ASP A 241 -11.36 31.13 -9.24
CA ASP A 241 -11.53 29.72 -8.91
C ASP A 241 -12.54 29.43 -7.79
N SER A 242 -13.50 30.36 -7.59
CA SER A 242 -14.50 30.30 -6.53
C SER A 242 -15.92 30.21 -7.10
N TYR A 243 -16.66 29.20 -6.67
CA TYR A 243 -18.02 28.94 -7.12
C TYR A 243 -18.95 28.68 -5.95
N SER A 244 -20.23 28.83 -6.24
CA SER A 244 -21.27 28.29 -5.38
C SER A 244 -22.34 27.59 -6.18
N ALA A 245 -22.69 26.39 -5.79
CA ALA A 245 -23.81 25.65 -6.35
C ALA A 245 -25.06 25.87 -5.48
N TYR A 246 -26.18 26.17 -6.11
CA TYR A 246 -27.48 26.31 -5.47
C TYR A 246 -28.42 25.21 -5.98
N CYS A 247 -28.92 24.39 -5.06
CA CYS A 247 -29.92 23.36 -5.35
C CYS A 247 -31.31 23.87 -4.94
N PRO A 248 -32.19 24.25 -5.89
CA PRO A 248 -33.52 24.78 -5.57
C PRO A 248 -34.43 23.75 -4.89
N TYR A 249 -34.21 22.44 -5.10
CA TYR A 249 -34.98 21.39 -4.46
C TYR A 249 -34.82 21.42 -2.92
N LEU A 250 -33.61 21.68 -2.44
CA LEU A 250 -33.28 21.74 -1.01
C LEU A 250 -33.29 23.17 -0.45
N ASP A 251 -33.36 24.19 -1.32
CA ASP A 251 -33.14 25.60 -0.97
C ASP A 251 -31.79 25.79 -0.24
N GLU A 252 -30.74 25.13 -0.75
CA GLU A 252 -29.41 25.10 -0.16
C GLU A 252 -28.35 25.59 -1.14
N LYS A 253 -27.37 26.34 -0.63
CA LYS A 253 -26.22 26.85 -1.36
C LYS A 253 -24.93 26.31 -0.75
N ILE A 254 -24.11 25.64 -1.54
CA ILE A 254 -22.78 25.11 -1.16
C ILE A 254 -21.71 25.88 -1.92
N SER A 255 -20.68 26.36 -1.22
CA SER A 255 -19.51 27.01 -1.83
C SER A 255 -18.37 26.01 -1.99
N PHE A 256 -17.65 26.09 -3.11
CA PHE A 256 -16.59 25.14 -3.49
C PHE A 256 -15.61 25.79 -4.48
N HIS A 257 -14.47 25.13 -4.72
CA HIS A 257 -13.43 25.59 -5.63
C HIS A 257 -13.37 24.79 -6.93
N GLY A 258 -13.04 25.47 -8.03
CA GLY A 258 -12.82 24.85 -9.34
C GLY A 258 -12.05 25.81 -10.23
N LYS A 259 -11.28 25.33 -11.20
CA LYS A 259 -10.40 26.22 -11.99
C LYS A 259 -11.23 26.96 -13.04
N ASN A 260 -11.11 28.28 -13.18
CA ASN A 260 -11.73 29.02 -14.29
C ASN A 260 -11.17 28.62 -15.66
N VAL A 261 -11.95 28.83 -16.73
CA VAL A 261 -11.49 28.67 -18.11
C VAL A 261 -10.39 29.69 -18.44
N GLU A 262 -9.35 29.25 -19.16
CA GLU A 262 -8.25 30.13 -19.55
C GLU A 262 -8.76 31.33 -20.37
N GLY A 263 -8.37 32.55 -19.94
CA GLY A 263 -8.80 33.80 -20.57
C GLY A 263 -10.20 34.27 -20.18
N TRP A 264 -10.86 33.63 -19.20
CA TRP A 264 -12.13 34.11 -18.64
C TRP A 264 -11.94 35.39 -17.82
N GLU A 265 -12.74 36.42 -18.09
CA GLU A 265 -12.72 37.66 -17.31
C GLU A 265 -13.59 37.49 -16.06
N LEU A 266 -12.97 37.67 -14.89
CA LEU A 266 -13.68 37.58 -13.61
C LEU A 266 -14.78 38.64 -13.51
N PRO A 267 -15.96 38.27 -13.02
CA PRO A 267 -17.06 39.22 -12.90
C PRO A 267 -16.88 40.15 -11.69
N ASP A 268 -17.28 41.42 -11.85
CA ASP A 268 -17.28 42.42 -10.75
C ASP A 268 -18.23 42.04 -9.59
N SER A 269 -19.16 41.11 -9.82
CA SER A 269 -20.14 40.61 -8.85
C SER A 269 -20.55 39.18 -9.20
N SER A 270 -20.92 38.37 -8.20
CA SER A 270 -21.36 36.98 -8.38
C SER A 270 -22.36 36.82 -9.52
N GLN A 271 -22.10 35.90 -10.46
CA GLN A 271 -22.96 35.67 -11.63
C GLN A 271 -23.16 34.17 -11.88
N VAL A 272 -24.37 33.77 -12.29
CA VAL A 272 -24.64 32.38 -12.69
C VAL A 272 -23.92 32.10 -14.00
N THR A 273 -22.97 31.16 -14.00
CA THR A 273 -22.12 30.83 -15.16
C THR A 273 -22.34 29.41 -15.66
N GLY A 274 -22.94 28.53 -14.87
CA GLY A 274 -23.19 27.16 -15.27
C GLY A 274 -24.22 26.45 -14.40
N GLY A 275 -24.15 25.12 -14.35
CA GLY A 275 -25.11 24.29 -13.63
C GLY A 275 -24.73 22.82 -13.63
N ASN A 276 -25.70 21.95 -13.42
CA ASN A 276 -25.55 20.51 -13.60
C ASN A 276 -25.86 20.07 -15.05
N ALA A 277 -25.27 18.96 -15.48
CA ALA A 277 -25.47 18.43 -16.83
C ALA A 277 -25.95 16.97 -16.83
N ARG A 278 -26.92 16.69 -17.72
CA ARG A 278 -27.24 15.37 -18.27
C ARG A 278 -27.67 14.28 -17.27
N GLY A 279 -28.41 14.66 -16.22
CA GLY A 279 -29.10 13.73 -15.34
C GLY A 279 -28.22 12.86 -14.44
N PHE A 280 -28.88 11.98 -13.67
CA PHE A 280 -28.20 11.13 -12.70
C PHE A 280 -27.36 10.03 -13.35
N PHE A 281 -26.12 9.90 -12.88
CA PHE A 281 -25.25 8.76 -13.11
C PHE A 281 -24.82 8.13 -11.77
N ASN A 282 -24.14 6.98 -11.84
CA ASN A 282 -23.58 6.30 -10.67
C ASN A 282 -24.62 5.99 -9.57
N LEU A 283 -25.76 5.42 -9.98
CA LEU A 283 -26.79 4.98 -9.04
C LEU A 283 -26.29 3.77 -8.25
N CYS A 284 -26.33 3.82 -6.93
CA CYS A 284 -25.97 2.69 -6.07
C CYS A 284 -26.70 2.72 -4.72
N PRO A 285 -26.95 1.55 -4.10
CA PRO A 285 -27.50 1.50 -2.75
C PRO A 285 -26.40 1.84 -1.72
N VAL A 286 -26.74 2.66 -0.73
CA VAL A 286 -25.83 3.03 0.37
C VAL A 286 -26.56 3.01 1.70
N GLU A 287 -25.84 2.73 2.80
CA GLU A 287 -26.42 2.79 4.15
C GLU A 287 -26.35 4.24 4.70
N TYR A 288 -27.49 4.78 5.14
CA TYR A 288 -27.58 6.08 5.78
C TYR A 288 -28.52 6.05 6.98
N GLU A 289 -27.99 6.40 8.16
CA GLU A 289 -28.71 6.37 9.44
C GLU A 289 -29.39 5.01 9.76
N GLY A 290 -28.75 3.91 9.37
CA GLY A 290 -29.24 2.55 9.61
C GLY A 290 -30.34 2.09 8.64
N LYS A 291 -30.44 2.72 7.47
CA LYS A 291 -31.37 2.37 6.39
C LYS A 291 -30.66 2.33 5.05
N THR A 292 -31.10 1.47 4.14
CA THR A 292 -30.69 1.51 2.74
C THR A 292 -31.34 2.71 2.06
N VAL A 293 -30.57 3.50 1.32
CA VAL A 293 -31.03 4.62 0.49
C VAL A 293 -30.33 4.57 -0.87
N LEU A 294 -30.85 5.28 -1.87
CA LEU A 294 -30.23 5.35 -3.19
C LEU A 294 -29.31 6.57 -3.28
N GLN A 295 -28.04 6.37 -3.62
CA GLN A 295 -27.15 7.45 -4.02
C GLN A 295 -27.24 7.70 -5.53
N ALA A 296 -27.18 8.96 -5.94
CA ALA A 296 -27.08 9.40 -7.33
C ALA A 296 -26.08 10.55 -7.48
N SER A 297 -25.42 10.65 -8.64
CA SER A 297 -24.41 11.68 -8.91
C SER A 297 -24.73 12.50 -10.16
N GLU A 298 -24.27 13.75 -10.24
CA GLU A 298 -24.39 14.64 -11.40
C GLU A 298 -23.14 15.49 -11.62
N TYR A 299 -22.77 15.75 -12.88
CA TYR A 299 -21.64 16.63 -13.19
C TYR A 299 -22.05 18.09 -13.07
N LEU A 300 -21.18 18.89 -12.46
CA LEU A 300 -21.31 20.32 -12.39
C LEU A 300 -20.35 20.99 -13.38
N TYR A 301 -20.85 21.94 -14.15
CA TYR A 301 -20.07 22.68 -15.13
C TYR A 301 -20.14 24.20 -14.93
N GLY A 302 -19.07 24.91 -15.27
CA GLY A 302 -18.98 26.37 -15.15
C GLY A 302 -19.16 27.12 -16.47
N GLU A 303 -18.48 28.26 -16.58
CA GLU A 303 -18.53 29.18 -17.72
C GLU A 303 -18.12 28.57 -19.07
N GLY A 304 -17.31 27.51 -19.07
CA GLY A 304 -16.89 26.79 -20.28
C GLY A 304 -17.94 25.82 -20.82
N GLY A 305 -19.12 25.74 -20.20
CA GLY A 305 -20.13 24.75 -20.54
C GLY A 305 -19.72 23.34 -20.12
N ILE A 306 -20.39 22.31 -20.66
CA ILE A 306 -20.27 20.90 -20.23
C ILE A 306 -18.82 20.37 -20.27
N VAL A 307 -17.94 20.93 -21.10
CA VAL A 307 -16.51 20.53 -21.17
C VAL A 307 -15.66 21.09 -20.02
N HIS A 308 -16.24 21.97 -19.20
CA HIS A 308 -15.62 22.62 -18.05
C HIS A 308 -16.21 22.05 -16.75
N CYS A 309 -15.86 20.79 -16.47
CA CYS A 309 -16.23 20.10 -15.23
C CYS A 309 -15.58 20.81 -14.04
N LEU A 310 -16.39 21.21 -13.06
CA LEU A 310 -15.92 21.86 -11.83
C LEU A 310 -16.06 20.95 -10.61
N GLY A 311 -16.82 19.86 -10.71
CA GLY A 311 -17.05 18.91 -9.63
C GLY A 311 -18.25 18.00 -9.91
N ILE A 312 -18.52 17.11 -8.95
CA ILE A 312 -19.63 16.16 -8.99
C ILE A 312 -20.56 16.45 -7.80
N ALA A 313 -21.84 16.71 -8.07
CA ALA A 313 -22.86 16.74 -7.03
C ALA A 313 -23.32 15.32 -6.72
N HIS A 314 -23.39 14.97 -5.44
CA HIS A 314 -23.92 13.70 -4.96
C HIS A 314 -25.20 13.91 -4.17
N PHE A 315 -26.15 12.99 -4.31
CA PHE A 315 -27.47 13.06 -3.71
C PHE A 315 -27.82 11.73 -3.06
N LEU A 316 -28.36 11.77 -1.83
CA LEU A 316 -29.02 10.62 -1.21
C LEU A 316 -30.53 10.77 -1.35
N ILE A 317 -31.15 9.73 -1.90
CA ILE A 317 -32.56 9.63 -2.24
C ILE A 317 -33.18 8.57 -1.34
N ALA A 318 -34.23 8.96 -0.62
CA ALA A 318 -35.07 8.04 0.14
C ALA A 318 -36.54 8.27 -0.24
N TRP A 319 -37.40 7.30 0.06
CA TRP A 319 -38.82 7.38 -0.29
C TRP A 319 -39.68 7.59 0.95
N GLU A 320 -40.67 8.47 0.83
CA GLU A 320 -41.68 8.67 1.86
C GLU A 320 -42.75 7.57 1.81
N LYS A 321 -43.49 7.44 2.91
CA LYS A 321 -44.60 6.49 3.03
C LYS A 321 -45.68 6.78 1.97
N GLY A 322 -45.67 6.01 0.88
CA GLY A 322 -46.50 6.24 -0.30
C GLY A 322 -45.74 6.18 -1.63
N GLY A 323 -44.42 5.99 -1.61
CA GLY A 323 -43.61 5.80 -2.83
C GLY A 323 -43.12 7.12 -3.46
N THR A 324 -43.19 8.24 -2.73
CA THR A 324 -42.70 9.53 -3.24
C THR A 324 -41.21 9.68 -2.93
N PRO A 325 -40.33 9.88 -3.93
CA PRO A 325 -38.89 10.06 -3.71
C PRO A 325 -38.58 11.42 -3.09
N ARG A 326 -37.51 11.48 -2.29
CA ARG A 326 -37.04 12.69 -1.64
C ARG A 326 -35.52 12.70 -1.46
N ILE A 327 -34.90 13.84 -1.79
CA ILE A 327 -33.52 14.08 -1.42
C ILE A 327 -33.42 14.37 0.08
N ILE A 328 -32.61 13.58 0.77
CA ILE A 328 -32.37 13.73 2.21
C ILE A 328 -31.02 14.37 2.52
N LYS A 329 -30.07 14.32 1.57
CA LYS A 329 -28.74 14.91 1.71
C LYS A 329 -28.13 15.12 0.32
N TRP A 330 -27.31 16.15 0.18
CA TRP A 330 -26.42 16.33 -0.97
C TRP A 330 -25.09 16.95 -0.56
N TRP A 331 -24.08 16.81 -1.40
CA TRP A 331 -22.78 17.49 -1.26
C TRP A 331 -22.09 17.60 -2.63
N ILE A 332 -21.02 18.40 -2.69
CA ILE A 332 -20.20 18.56 -3.89
C ILE A 332 -18.84 17.92 -3.63
N GLU A 333 -18.41 17.09 -4.57
CA GLU A 333 -17.05 16.59 -4.70
C GLU A 333 -16.30 17.45 -5.71
N GLU A 334 -15.20 18.06 -5.29
CA GLU A 334 -14.33 18.84 -6.19
C GLU A 334 -13.42 17.88 -6.96
N GLU A 335 -13.32 18.01 -8.29
CA GLU A 335 -12.34 17.25 -9.07
C GLU A 335 -10.94 17.75 -8.73
N LYS A 336 -10.23 17.02 -7.85
CA LYS A 336 -8.76 16.91 -7.82
C LYS A 336 -8.35 15.77 -6.88
N ASN A 337 -7.56 14.82 -7.40
CA ASN A 337 -6.48 14.29 -6.58
C ASN A 337 -5.59 15.49 -6.25
N THR A 338 -5.67 15.97 -5.01
CA THR A 338 -4.87 17.13 -4.59
C THR A 338 -3.44 16.72 -4.24
N TRP A 339 -3.12 15.42 -4.22
CA TRP A 339 -1.76 14.92 -4.01
C TRP A 339 -1.47 13.55 -4.65
N ALA A 340 -0.19 13.25 -4.80
CA ALA A 340 0.34 11.93 -5.13
C ALA A 340 1.73 11.75 -4.51
N ASN A 341 1.97 10.63 -3.84
CA ASN A 341 3.28 10.29 -3.28
C ASN A 341 4.04 9.34 -4.21
N CYS A 342 5.37 9.36 -4.19
CA CYS A 342 6.18 8.44 -4.99
C CYS A 342 6.33 7.04 -4.34
N HIS A 343 6.02 6.90 -3.05
CA HIS A 343 6.06 5.65 -2.27
C HIS A 343 5.04 5.69 -1.12
N ASP A 344 4.92 4.58 -0.40
CA ASP A 344 3.97 4.39 0.72
C ASP A 344 4.00 5.48 1.76
N SER A 345 2.81 5.88 2.20
CA SER A 345 2.68 6.96 3.18
C SER A 345 3.01 6.49 4.59
N ARG A 346 3.91 7.20 5.28
CA ARG A 346 4.12 7.10 6.74
C ARG A 346 3.24 8.07 7.54
N ILE A 347 2.49 8.89 6.82
CA ILE A 347 1.57 9.88 7.37
C ILE A 347 0.30 9.86 6.51
N CYS A 348 -0.85 9.72 7.15
CA CYS A 348 -2.14 9.73 6.48
C CYS A 348 -3.05 10.74 7.19
N TYR A 349 -3.91 11.42 6.43
CA TYR A 349 -4.89 12.35 6.98
C TYR A 349 -6.29 11.77 6.75
N GLU A 350 -7.13 11.81 7.79
CA GLU A 350 -8.55 11.49 7.70
C GLU A 350 -9.32 12.20 8.84
N ASP A 351 -10.46 12.80 8.51
CA ASP A 351 -11.42 13.38 9.47
C ASP A 351 -10.79 14.34 10.51
N GLY A 352 -9.87 15.20 10.07
CA GLY A 352 -9.25 16.22 10.94
C GLY A 352 -8.09 15.71 11.80
N TYR A 353 -7.59 14.49 11.54
CA TYR A 353 -6.44 13.90 12.22
C TYR A 353 -5.38 13.44 11.23
N PHE A 354 -4.12 13.60 11.63
CA PHE A 354 -2.99 12.93 11.02
C PHE A 354 -2.64 11.67 11.80
N TYR A 355 -2.43 10.57 11.11
CA TYR A 355 -1.98 9.27 11.62
C TYR A 355 -0.57 9.03 11.10
N TYR A 356 0.39 8.78 11.99
CA TYR A 356 1.80 8.76 11.61
C TYR A 356 2.66 7.91 12.54
N ALA A 357 3.82 7.48 12.03
CA ALA A 357 4.88 6.88 12.84
C ALA A 357 5.69 7.97 13.54
N SER A 358 5.63 8.04 14.88
CA SER A 358 6.33 9.06 15.64
C SER A 358 7.75 8.64 16.02
N GLN A 359 8.74 9.30 15.42
CA GLN A 359 10.17 9.04 15.69
C GLN A 359 10.59 9.49 17.09
N LEU A 360 9.82 10.38 17.70
CA LEU A 360 10.01 10.78 19.08
C LEU A 360 9.89 9.61 20.03
N ASP A 361 8.88 8.76 19.87
CA ASP A 361 8.59 7.63 20.75
C ASP A 361 8.71 6.31 20.01
N ASN A 362 9.94 5.90 19.68
CA ASN A 362 10.27 4.57 19.16
C ASN A 362 9.52 4.19 17.87
N TYR A 363 9.20 5.17 17.02
CA TYR A 363 8.47 4.98 15.75
C TYR A 363 7.06 4.41 15.95
N TYR A 364 6.47 4.59 17.14
CA TYR A 364 5.14 4.07 17.42
C TYR A 364 4.05 4.76 16.60
N LEU A 365 2.92 4.09 16.41
CA LEU A 365 1.74 4.65 15.74
C LEU A 365 1.04 5.68 16.64
N TYR A 366 0.97 6.91 16.15
CA TYR A 366 0.32 8.04 16.79
C TYR A 366 -0.78 8.61 15.90
N ARG A 367 -1.71 9.36 16.53
CA ARG A 367 -2.51 10.36 15.84
C ARG A 367 -2.40 11.72 16.52
N THR A 368 -2.61 12.77 15.74
CA THR A 368 -2.70 14.14 16.23
C THR A 368 -3.74 14.91 15.45
N ALA A 369 -4.44 15.87 16.08
CA ALA A 369 -5.37 16.72 15.36
C ALA A 369 -4.62 17.60 14.35
N GLU A 370 -5.33 18.08 13.33
CA GLU A 370 -4.76 18.90 12.25
C GLU A 370 -4.03 20.16 12.74
N ASP A 371 -4.52 20.75 13.84
CA ASP A 371 -3.92 21.91 14.51
C ASP A 371 -2.69 21.56 15.37
N GLY A 372 -2.27 20.30 15.39
CA GLY A 372 -1.17 19.77 16.21
C GLY A 372 -1.58 19.46 17.65
N SER A 373 -2.84 19.64 18.05
CA SER A 373 -3.31 19.33 19.39
C SER A 373 -3.72 17.87 19.57
N ARG A 374 -3.97 17.45 20.81
CA ARG A 374 -4.52 16.12 21.17
C ARG A 374 -3.71 14.95 20.59
N THR A 375 -2.40 15.12 20.55
CA THR A 375 -1.48 14.04 20.19
C THR A 375 -1.65 12.86 21.14
N GLU A 376 -1.86 11.68 20.58
CA GLU A 376 -2.01 10.45 21.35
C GLU A 376 -1.40 9.25 20.64
N ARG A 377 -0.76 8.39 21.44
CA ARG A 377 -0.24 7.11 20.97
C ARG A 377 -1.39 6.12 20.83
N LEU A 378 -1.62 5.64 19.62
CA LEU A 378 -2.67 4.65 19.36
C LEU A 378 -2.20 3.23 19.68
N ALA A 379 -0.97 2.88 19.29
CA ALA A 379 -0.41 1.55 19.51
C ALA A 379 1.11 1.59 19.66
N LYS A 380 1.68 0.71 20.51
CA LYS A 380 3.13 0.52 20.66
C LYS A 380 3.65 -0.47 19.62
N ILE A 381 3.43 -0.13 18.36
CA ILE A 381 3.84 -0.90 17.20
C ILE A 381 4.50 0.03 16.21
N ARG A 382 5.38 -0.48 15.37
CA ARG A 382 6.02 0.29 14.30
C ARG A 382 5.28 0.10 12.97
N PRO A 383 4.47 1.08 12.55
CA PRO A 383 3.72 0.95 11.31
C PRO A 383 4.60 1.29 10.10
N GLY A 384 4.45 0.49 9.04
CA GLY A 384 4.94 0.79 7.70
C GLY A 384 3.95 1.68 6.95
N SER A 385 3.44 1.23 5.81
CA SER A 385 2.42 1.93 5.04
C SER A 385 1.18 2.19 5.92
N ILE A 386 0.76 3.44 6.08
CA ILE A 386 -0.41 3.84 6.88
C ILE A 386 -1.48 4.36 5.94
N LEU A 387 -2.66 3.76 6.01
CA LEU A 387 -3.86 4.23 5.33
C LEU A 387 -5.02 4.29 6.30
N VAL A 388 -5.90 5.28 6.13
CA VAL A 388 -7.09 5.44 6.97
C VAL A 388 -8.29 5.60 6.07
N GLN A 389 -9.35 4.86 6.39
CA GLN A 389 -10.56 4.83 5.61
C GLN A 389 -11.74 4.37 6.47
N ASP A 390 -12.90 5.00 6.32
CA ASP A 390 -14.15 4.58 6.97
C ASP A 390 -14.03 4.39 8.50
N GLY A 391 -13.23 5.23 9.16
CA GLY A 391 -12.98 5.16 10.60
C GLY A 391 -12.07 4.00 11.04
N GLU A 392 -11.36 3.37 10.11
CA GLU A 392 -10.39 2.30 10.36
C GLU A 392 -9.00 2.69 9.85
N VAL A 393 -7.97 2.26 10.59
CA VAL A 393 -6.55 2.43 10.24
C VAL A 393 -6.04 1.08 9.76
N TYR A 394 -5.57 1.03 8.53
CA TYR A 394 -4.89 -0.11 7.92
C TYR A 394 -3.39 0.18 7.88
N PHE A 395 -2.59 -0.80 8.26
CA PHE A 395 -1.14 -0.63 8.24
C PHE A 395 -0.40 -1.95 8.15
N THR A 396 0.85 -1.90 7.69
CA THR A 396 1.79 -3.01 7.83
C THR A 396 2.51 -2.91 9.17
N ASN A 397 2.54 -3.98 9.96
CA ASN A 397 3.25 -4.01 11.24
C ASN A 397 4.69 -4.48 11.00
N GLN A 398 5.65 -3.55 11.09
CA GLN A 398 7.07 -3.85 10.87
C GLN A 398 7.71 -4.62 12.04
N ASP A 399 7.06 -4.70 13.21
CA ASP A 399 7.53 -5.53 14.31
C ASP A 399 7.33 -7.04 14.04
N ASP A 400 6.39 -7.39 13.15
CA ASP A 400 6.14 -8.77 12.73
C ASP A 400 7.13 -9.19 11.64
N GLU A 401 7.45 -10.50 11.60
CA GLU A 401 8.24 -11.08 10.52
C GLU A 401 7.61 -10.73 9.16
N TYR A 402 8.38 -10.04 8.32
CA TYR A 402 8.01 -9.60 6.97
C TYR A 402 6.87 -8.57 6.84
N GLY A 403 6.49 -7.83 7.90
CA GLY A 403 5.63 -6.66 7.73
C GLY A 403 4.14 -6.95 7.46
N LYS A 404 3.49 -7.78 8.27
CA LYS A 404 2.09 -8.25 8.06
C LYS A 404 1.05 -7.12 8.10
N ILE A 405 -0.08 -7.27 7.41
CA ILE A 405 -1.20 -6.31 7.47
C ILE A 405 -2.03 -6.47 8.74
N TYR A 406 -2.33 -5.31 9.31
CA TYR A 406 -3.25 -5.13 10.41
C TYR A 406 -4.30 -4.07 10.09
N ARG A 407 -5.38 -4.13 10.87
CA ARG A 407 -6.44 -3.14 10.92
C ARG A 407 -6.77 -2.82 12.36
N MET A 408 -7.21 -1.60 12.62
CA MET A 408 -7.77 -1.17 13.91
C MET A 408 -8.72 0.00 13.74
N LYS A 409 -9.50 0.33 14.77
CA LYS A 409 -10.28 1.58 14.80
C LYS A 409 -9.38 2.79 14.99
N THR A 410 -9.82 3.95 14.50
CA THR A 410 -9.10 5.22 14.63
C THR A 410 -8.83 5.65 16.08
N ASP A 411 -9.55 5.09 17.05
CA ASP A 411 -9.35 5.31 18.49
C ASP A 411 -8.32 4.36 19.15
N GLY A 412 -7.66 3.48 18.38
CA GLY A 412 -6.70 2.52 18.91
C GLY A 412 -7.29 1.16 19.30
N SER A 413 -8.62 1.01 19.27
CA SER A 413 -9.28 -0.23 19.68
C SER A 413 -9.39 -1.25 18.53
N GLN A 414 -9.73 -2.49 18.90
CA GLN A 414 -10.02 -3.59 17.96
C GLN A 414 -8.90 -3.86 16.94
N MET A 415 -7.65 -3.74 17.37
CA MET A 415 -6.53 -4.11 16.52
C MET A 415 -6.53 -5.62 16.24
N GLU A 416 -6.49 -5.96 14.95
CA GLU A 416 -6.49 -7.33 14.47
C GLU A 416 -5.58 -7.49 13.25
N LYS A 417 -5.06 -8.71 13.07
CA LYS A 417 -4.23 -9.11 11.94
C LYS A 417 -5.14 -9.63 10.82
N LEU A 418 -4.97 -9.14 9.60
CA LEU A 418 -5.78 -9.56 8.46
C LEU A 418 -5.18 -10.77 7.70
N CYS A 419 -3.89 -11.06 7.92
CA CYS A 419 -3.18 -12.11 7.21
C CYS A 419 -2.19 -12.86 8.13
N GLU A 420 -2.43 -14.15 8.41
CA GLU A 420 -1.50 -14.95 9.22
C GLU A 420 -0.30 -15.46 8.41
N ASP A 421 -0.53 -15.86 7.16
CA ASP A 421 0.44 -16.58 6.32
C ASP A 421 1.25 -15.69 5.37
N TRP A 422 1.09 -14.37 5.48
CA TRP A 422 1.79 -13.39 4.65
C TRP A 422 3.31 -13.57 4.77
N GLN A 423 3.95 -13.94 3.64
CA GLN A 423 5.39 -13.89 3.45
C GLN A 423 5.68 -12.60 2.71
N GLY A 424 6.07 -11.58 3.44
CA GLY A 424 6.27 -10.27 2.87
C GLY A 424 7.47 -10.26 1.96
N SER A 425 7.52 -9.22 1.16
CA SER A 425 8.59 -8.99 0.21
C SER A 425 9.88 -8.58 0.94
N SER A 426 10.58 -9.55 1.53
CA SER A 426 11.95 -9.37 2.03
C SER A 426 12.99 -9.21 0.95
N HIS A 427 12.57 -9.32 -0.32
CA HIS A 427 13.44 -9.03 -1.44
C HIS A 427 13.29 -7.58 -1.87
N ARG A 428 14.47 -6.95 -1.96
CA ARG A 428 14.88 -5.65 -2.53
C ARG A 428 14.11 -5.13 -3.77
N LEU A 429 13.18 -5.90 -4.34
CA LEU A 429 12.42 -5.62 -5.55
C LEU A 429 11.05 -4.98 -5.26
N CYS A 430 10.45 -5.20 -4.08
CA CYS A 430 9.16 -4.58 -3.73
C CYS A 430 9.26 -3.35 -2.82
N GLU A 431 10.45 -2.92 -2.38
CA GLU A 431 10.62 -1.61 -1.73
C GLU A 431 10.15 -0.45 -2.62
N GLU A 432 10.01 -0.69 -3.92
CA GLU A 432 9.63 0.30 -4.92
C GLU A 432 8.17 0.16 -5.38
N GLY A 433 7.52 -0.98 -5.11
CA GLY A 433 6.19 -1.32 -5.59
C GLY A 433 5.11 -1.27 -4.53
N ARG A 434 4.91 -0.07 -3.99
CA ARG A 434 3.90 0.42 -3.04
C ARG A 434 3.14 -0.67 -2.27
N GLY A 435 3.36 -0.74 -0.97
CA GLY A 435 2.57 -1.50 -0.01
C GLY A 435 1.09 -1.12 -0.05
N ILE A 436 0.36 -1.46 1.01
CA ILE A 436 -1.10 -1.59 0.95
C ILE A 436 -1.79 -0.40 0.26
N GLN A 437 -2.77 -0.68 -0.59
CA GLN A 437 -3.69 0.30 -1.16
C GLN A 437 -5.13 -0.12 -0.83
N LEU A 438 -6.04 0.84 -0.70
CA LEU A 438 -7.44 0.56 -0.37
C LEU A 438 -8.36 1.05 -1.48
N SER A 439 -9.31 0.21 -1.88
CA SER A 439 -10.55 0.65 -2.51
C SER A 439 -11.67 0.66 -1.46
N GLY A 440 -12.93 0.82 -1.86
CA GLY A 440 -14.08 0.78 -0.95
C GLY A 440 -14.30 -0.56 -0.30
N GLU A 441 -14.00 -1.66 -0.99
CA GLU A 441 -14.24 -3.01 -0.47
C GLU A 441 -12.97 -3.80 -0.21
N TYR A 442 -11.89 -3.49 -0.94
CA TYR A 442 -10.69 -4.33 -0.99
C TYR A 442 -9.43 -3.63 -0.51
N VAL A 443 -8.53 -4.44 0.05
CA VAL A 443 -7.13 -4.13 0.31
C VAL A 443 -6.30 -4.79 -0.78
N TYR A 444 -5.46 -4.02 -1.46
CA TYR A 444 -4.52 -4.49 -2.49
C TYR A 444 -3.11 -4.53 -1.92
N PHE A 445 -2.35 -5.58 -2.25
CA PHE A 445 -1.00 -5.76 -1.75
C PHE A 445 -0.21 -6.80 -2.56
N CYS A 446 1.12 -6.68 -2.56
CA CYS A 446 2.01 -7.70 -3.10
C CYS A 446 2.47 -8.69 -2.03
N SER A 447 2.52 -9.98 -2.36
CA SER A 447 3.05 -11.07 -1.50
C SER A 447 3.91 -12.05 -2.33
N GLY A 448 4.49 -13.05 -1.66
CA GLY A 448 5.00 -14.25 -2.33
C GLY A 448 3.88 -15.11 -2.94
N TYR A 449 4.24 -16.04 -3.82
CA TYR A 449 3.23 -16.88 -4.49
C TYR A 449 2.56 -17.87 -3.54
N GLU A 450 1.25 -17.74 -3.40
CA GLU A 450 0.37 -18.58 -2.61
C GLU A 450 -0.69 -19.24 -3.52
N GLY A 451 -0.40 -20.44 -4.03
CA GLY A 451 -1.21 -21.10 -5.06
C GLY A 451 -2.66 -21.46 -4.69
N GLU A 452 -3.04 -21.38 -3.42
CA GLU A 452 -4.44 -21.56 -3.00
C GLU A 452 -5.35 -20.38 -3.38
N TYR A 453 -4.76 -19.20 -3.58
CA TYR A 453 -5.46 -17.98 -3.99
C TYR A 453 -5.38 -17.72 -5.50
N ASP A 454 -4.69 -18.59 -6.24
CA ASP A 454 -4.53 -18.53 -7.70
C ASP A 454 -5.71 -19.20 -8.42
N LYS A 455 -6.87 -18.54 -8.40
CA LYS A 455 -8.07 -19.01 -9.10
C LYS A 455 -7.96 -18.89 -10.62
N ALA A 456 -7.17 -17.93 -11.10
CA ALA A 456 -6.96 -17.65 -12.52
C ALA A 456 -5.98 -18.61 -13.19
N GLY A 457 -5.19 -19.37 -12.41
CA GLY A 457 -4.25 -20.36 -12.91
C GLY A 457 -2.96 -19.77 -13.47
N PHE A 458 -2.46 -18.68 -12.87
CA PHE A 458 -1.19 -18.05 -13.25
C PHE A 458 0.00 -19.00 -13.14
N GLY A 459 0.04 -19.84 -12.09
CA GLY A 459 1.08 -20.84 -11.83
C GLY A 459 2.49 -20.28 -11.60
N LEU A 460 3.40 -21.15 -11.15
CA LEU A 460 4.84 -20.89 -11.13
C LEU A 460 5.51 -21.56 -12.34
N GLU A 461 6.37 -20.83 -13.05
CA GLU A 461 7.30 -21.45 -13.99
C GLU A 461 8.50 -22.05 -13.24
N GLU A 462 9.05 -23.18 -13.70
CA GLU A 462 10.10 -23.95 -13.01
C GLU A 462 11.42 -23.18 -12.77
N ASP A 463 11.59 -21.99 -13.38
CA ASP A 463 12.82 -21.20 -13.36
C ASP A 463 12.64 -19.71 -12.94
N SER A 464 11.52 -19.34 -12.29
CA SER A 464 11.39 -17.95 -11.77
C SER A 464 12.39 -17.73 -10.61
N GLU A 465 13.49 -17.03 -10.88
CA GLU A 465 14.47 -16.61 -9.86
C GLU A 465 13.91 -15.52 -8.91
N PHE A 466 12.65 -15.08 -9.09
CA PHE A 466 12.01 -14.00 -8.34
C PHE A 466 10.78 -14.54 -7.58
N ASP A 467 10.91 -14.68 -6.26
CA ASP A 467 9.85 -15.14 -5.33
C ASP A 467 8.85 -14.02 -4.94
N THR A 468 8.91 -12.83 -5.57
CA THR A 468 8.14 -11.64 -5.18
C THR A 468 7.61 -10.89 -6.41
N GLY A 469 6.40 -10.30 -6.32
CA GLY A 469 5.75 -9.57 -7.42
C GLY A 469 4.37 -10.11 -7.78
N PHE A 470 3.69 -10.78 -6.85
CA PHE A 470 2.33 -11.29 -7.02
C PHE A 470 1.37 -10.33 -6.32
N LEU A 471 0.51 -9.67 -7.09
CA LEU A 471 -0.48 -8.72 -6.58
C LEU A 471 -1.76 -9.44 -6.21
N TYR A 472 -2.14 -9.28 -4.95
CA TYR A 472 -3.35 -9.82 -4.35
C TYR A 472 -4.35 -8.70 -4.06
N ARG A 473 -5.62 -9.08 -3.96
CA ARG A 473 -6.64 -8.30 -3.26
C ARG A 473 -7.36 -9.18 -2.24
N MET A 474 -7.91 -8.57 -1.19
CA MET A 474 -8.79 -9.23 -0.21
C MET A 474 -9.81 -8.23 0.33
N LYS A 475 -10.96 -8.68 0.83
CA LYS A 475 -11.91 -7.79 1.50
C LYS A 475 -11.25 -7.13 2.71
N LYS A 476 -11.73 -5.94 3.07
CA LYS A 476 -11.26 -5.16 4.23
C LYS A 476 -11.28 -5.90 5.57
N ASP A 477 -12.13 -6.92 5.71
CA ASP A 477 -12.18 -7.80 6.88
C ASP A 477 -11.18 -8.98 6.83
N GLY A 478 -10.36 -9.07 5.78
CA GLY A 478 -9.38 -10.12 5.54
C GLY A 478 -9.91 -11.35 4.78
N SER A 479 -11.20 -11.38 4.45
CA SER A 479 -11.81 -12.48 3.67
C SER A 479 -11.59 -12.35 2.17
N GLU A 480 -11.97 -13.38 1.40
CA GLU A 480 -11.99 -13.36 -0.07
C GLU A 480 -10.67 -12.93 -0.73
N ARG A 481 -9.54 -13.39 -0.19
CA ARG A 481 -8.24 -13.16 -0.82
C ARG A 481 -8.14 -13.85 -2.17
N GLU A 482 -7.54 -13.18 -3.14
CA GLU A 482 -7.23 -13.73 -4.46
C GLU A 482 -6.04 -13.06 -5.13
N LEU A 483 -5.30 -13.86 -5.90
CA LEU A 483 -4.21 -13.41 -6.77
C LEU A 483 -4.81 -12.82 -8.05
N ILE A 484 -4.44 -11.57 -8.36
CA ILE A 484 -4.98 -10.85 -9.53
C ILE A 484 -3.93 -10.50 -10.58
N ALA A 485 -2.64 -10.43 -10.23
CA ALA A 485 -1.56 -10.26 -11.21
C ALA A 485 -0.22 -10.84 -10.73
N ARG A 486 0.69 -11.11 -11.67
CA ARG A 486 2.08 -11.57 -11.42
C ARG A 486 3.08 -10.67 -12.14
N ASP A 487 4.35 -10.82 -11.80
CA ASP A 487 5.45 -10.03 -12.35
C ASP A 487 5.27 -8.51 -12.15
N VAL A 488 4.58 -8.15 -11.06
CA VAL A 488 4.29 -6.76 -10.68
C VAL A 488 5.52 -6.14 -10.04
N TRP A 489 6.08 -5.14 -10.71
CA TRP A 489 7.19 -4.32 -10.20
C TRP A 489 6.68 -3.23 -9.26
N GLN A 490 5.65 -2.50 -9.68
CA GLN A 490 4.96 -1.49 -8.87
C GLN A 490 3.50 -1.44 -9.24
N TYR A 491 2.67 -0.96 -8.32
CA TYR A 491 1.28 -0.65 -8.61
C TYR A 491 0.79 0.53 -7.79
N THR A 492 -0.28 1.16 -8.24
CA THR A 492 -1.03 2.19 -7.52
C THR A 492 -2.45 2.17 -8.03
N LEU A 493 -3.41 2.46 -7.16
CA LEU A 493 -4.78 2.70 -7.60
C LEU A 493 -4.84 4.11 -8.19
N GLY A 494 -5.52 4.26 -9.32
CA GLY A 494 -5.83 5.57 -9.87
C GLY A 494 -7.32 5.83 -9.76
N ASP A 495 -7.65 6.78 -8.89
CA ASP A 495 -9.00 7.31 -8.74
C ASP A 495 -9.18 8.54 -9.64
N TRP A 496 -10.25 8.52 -10.41
CA TRP A 496 -10.83 9.73 -10.99
C TRP A 496 -11.77 10.35 -9.95
N GLY A 497 -11.22 11.00 -8.92
CA GLY A 497 -12.04 11.72 -7.93
C GLY A 497 -11.41 11.76 -6.54
N GLY A 498 -11.26 12.96 -5.99
CA GLY A 498 -10.82 13.17 -4.62
C GLY A 498 -12.00 13.07 -3.66
N ARG A 499 -11.75 12.59 -2.44
CA ARG A 499 -12.73 12.31 -1.37
C ARG A 499 -13.84 11.33 -1.78
N ARG A 500 -13.66 10.09 -1.31
CA ARG A 500 -14.73 9.09 -1.17
C ARG A 500 -15.23 8.43 -2.46
N VAL A 501 -14.42 8.41 -3.53
CA VAL A 501 -14.69 7.50 -4.66
C VAL A 501 -14.17 6.12 -4.30
N TRP A 502 -15.06 5.34 -3.70
CA TRP A 502 -14.74 4.06 -3.09
C TRP A 502 -14.96 2.86 -4.03
N TYR A 503 -15.45 3.01 -5.26
CA TYR A 503 -15.92 1.85 -6.06
C TYR A 503 -15.53 1.82 -7.55
N LYS A 504 -14.84 2.85 -8.07
CA LYS A 504 -14.39 2.88 -9.47
C LYS A 504 -13.00 3.49 -9.61
N GLY A 505 -12.12 2.74 -10.25
CA GLY A 505 -10.76 3.14 -10.57
C GLY A 505 -10.09 2.08 -11.42
N PHE A 506 -8.79 2.27 -11.67
CA PHE A 506 -7.97 1.25 -12.31
C PHE A 506 -6.75 0.97 -11.44
N ILE A 507 -6.21 -0.23 -11.59
CA ILE A 507 -4.87 -0.54 -11.10
C ILE A 507 -3.90 -0.12 -12.20
N TYR A 508 -3.07 0.87 -11.90
CA TYR A 508 -1.92 1.23 -12.70
C TYR A 508 -0.71 0.49 -12.15
N TRP A 509 0.00 -0.24 -13.00
CA TRP A 509 1.10 -1.08 -12.55
C TRP A 509 2.21 -1.14 -13.58
N SER A 510 3.39 -1.56 -13.15
CA SER A 510 4.55 -1.70 -14.01
C SER A 510 5.07 -3.14 -14.00
N LYS A 511 5.57 -3.59 -15.15
CA LYS A 511 6.25 -4.89 -15.30
C LYS A 511 7.43 -4.80 -16.27
N TRP A 512 8.37 -5.71 -16.14
CA TRP A 512 9.49 -5.84 -17.07
C TRP A 512 9.05 -6.57 -18.33
N VAL A 513 9.26 -5.95 -19.50
CA VAL A 513 8.95 -6.53 -20.82
C VAL A 513 10.10 -6.21 -21.78
N ASP A 514 10.74 -7.24 -22.31
CA ASP A 514 11.82 -7.13 -23.32
C ASP A 514 13.00 -6.21 -22.94
N GLY A 515 13.27 -6.03 -21.65
CA GLY A 515 14.34 -5.16 -21.14
C GLY A 515 13.94 -3.70 -20.93
N GLU A 516 12.66 -3.37 -21.09
CA GLU A 516 12.04 -2.09 -20.77
C GLU A 516 11.00 -2.28 -19.64
N ILE A 517 10.58 -1.19 -19.01
CA ILE A 517 9.48 -1.20 -18.04
C ILE A 517 8.21 -0.75 -18.74
N ALA A 518 7.26 -1.67 -18.87
CA ALA A 518 5.93 -1.39 -19.39
C ALA A 518 5.02 -0.90 -18.26
N ILE A 519 4.33 0.21 -18.47
CA ILE A 519 3.26 0.69 -17.60
C ILE A 519 1.94 0.20 -18.17
N CYS A 520 1.19 -0.53 -17.36
CA CYS A 520 -0.08 -1.11 -17.71
C CYS A 520 -1.21 -0.56 -16.82
N ARG A 521 -2.43 -0.72 -17.31
CA ARG A 521 -3.68 -0.46 -16.60
C ARG A 521 -4.52 -1.72 -16.63
N MET A 522 -5.19 -2.06 -15.54
CA MET A 522 -6.19 -3.12 -15.49
C MET A 522 -7.35 -2.72 -14.57
N ASP A 523 -8.44 -3.46 -14.65
CA ASP A 523 -9.58 -3.30 -13.75
C ASP A 523 -9.19 -3.70 -12.31
N LEU A 524 -10.00 -3.27 -11.35
CA LEU A 524 -9.80 -3.54 -9.92
C LEU A 524 -9.84 -5.03 -9.54
N ASP A 525 -10.25 -5.91 -10.45
CA ASP A 525 -10.23 -7.37 -10.31
C ASP A 525 -9.09 -8.06 -11.06
N GLY A 526 -8.20 -7.28 -11.69
CA GLY A 526 -7.09 -7.79 -12.50
C GLY A 526 -7.45 -8.13 -13.94
N GLN A 527 -8.69 -7.87 -14.39
CA GLN A 527 -9.08 -8.11 -15.78
C GLN A 527 -8.76 -6.92 -16.70
N ASN A 528 -8.90 -7.14 -18.00
CA ASN A 528 -8.80 -6.09 -19.03
C ASN A 528 -7.48 -5.31 -19.03
N GLU A 529 -6.36 -6.01 -18.84
CA GLU A 529 -5.02 -5.42 -18.90
C GLU A 529 -4.77 -4.73 -20.25
N THR A 530 -4.29 -3.49 -20.20
CA THR A 530 -3.88 -2.67 -21.33
C THR A 530 -2.53 -2.03 -21.05
N GLU A 531 -1.55 -2.24 -21.93
CA GLU A 531 -0.27 -1.52 -21.88
C GLU A 531 -0.48 -0.07 -22.35
N LEU A 532 0.04 0.90 -21.59
CA LEU A 532 -0.13 2.34 -21.84
C LEU A 532 1.11 2.97 -22.48
N CYS A 533 2.29 2.73 -21.88
CA CYS A 533 3.57 3.25 -22.34
C CYS A 533 4.74 2.41 -21.80
N ARG A 534 5.96 2.70 -22.27
CA ARG A 534 7.20 2.04 -21.85
C ARG A 534 8.27 3.05 -21.48
N PHE A 535 9.14 2.67 -20.55
CA PHE A 535 10.30 3.45 -20.12
C PHE A 535 11.58 2.60 -20.14
N ASP A 536 12.69 3.23 -20.52
CA ASP A 536 14.02 2.59 -20.62
C ASP A 536 14.70 2.37 -19.26
N SER A 537 14.15 2.96 -18.19
CA SER A 537 14.77 2.93 -16.86
C SER A 537 13.75 2.82 -15.73
N GLY A 538 14.23 2.34 -14.59
CA GLY A 538 13.50 2.24 -13.33
C GLY A 538 13.03 3.59 -12.81
N GLY A 539 11.80 3.61 -12.29
CA GLY A 539 11.13 4.79 -11.80
C GLY A 539 9.97 4.43 -10.87
N ARG A 540 9.30 5.44 -10.32
CA ARG A 540 8.16 5.29 -9.39
C ARG A 540 6.86 5.76 -10.04
N LEU A 541 5.74 5.05 -9.81
CA LEU A 541 4.45 5.37 -10.45
C LEU A 541 3.54 6.31 -9.64
N MET A 542 3.44 7.59 -9.99
CA MET A 542 2.49 8.54 -9.37
C MET A 542 1.31 8.86 -10.30
N ILE A 543 0.07 8.82 -9.80
CA ILE A 543 -1.11 9.23 -10.57
C ILE A 543 -1.61 10.57 -10.03
N TYR A 544 -1.64 11.59 -10.88
CA TYR A 544 -2.06 12.93 -10.50
C TYR A 544 -2.74 13.65 -11.67
N GLY A 545 -3.92 14.22 -11.43
CA GLY A 545 -4.60 15.11 -12.38
C GLY A 545 -4.79 14.52 -13.79
N GLY A 546 -5.21 13.26 -13.90
CA GLY A 546 -5.40 12.59 -15.19
C GLY A 546 -4.10 12.22 -15.93
N SER A 547 -2.96 12.24 -15.24
CA SER A 547 -1.65 11.87 -15.80
C SER A 547 -0.92 10.87 -14.91
N ILE A 548 -0.07 10.06 -15.53
CA ILE A 548 0.93 9.23 -14.85
C ILE A 548 2.24 10.02 -14.85
N PHE A 549 2.73 10.33 -13.65
CA PHE A 549 4.05 10.88 -13.44
C PHE A 549 5.01 9.76 -13.05
N TYR A 550 6.13 9.67 -13.74
CA TYR A 550 7.12 8.61 -13.59
C TYR A 550 8.52 9.21 -13.31
N PRO A 551 8.78 9.63 -12.06
CA PRO A 551 10.12 10.00 -11.59
C PRO A 551 11.06 8.80 -11.57
N GLY A 552 12.35 9.02 -11.83
CA GLY A 552 13.38 7.99 -11.69
C GLY A 552 13.55 7.50 -10.26
N ASP A 553 13.96 6.24 -10.10
CA ASP A 553 14.20 5.60 -8.81
C ASP A 553 15.65 5.85 -8.31
N PHE A 554 16.15 5.01 -7.39
CA PHE A 554 17.52 5.14 -6.89
C PHE A 554 18.58 4.99 -8.01
N TYR A 555 18.31 4.17 -9.03
CA TYR A 555 19.20 3.89 -10.16
C TYR A 555 18.80 4.64 -11.45
N GLY A 556 17.62 5.27 -11.47
CA GLY A 556 17.06 6.02 -12.59
C GLY A 556 17.56 7.46 -12.73
N GLU A 557 17.03 8.16 -13.73
CA GLU A 557 17.34 9.57 -14.00
C GLU A 557 16.62 10.51 -13.02
N ARG A 558 17.39 11.35 -12.31
CA ARG A 558 16.87 12.22 -11.24
C ARG A 558 16.77 13.70 -11.64
N GLY A 559 17.15 14.03 -12.88
CA GLY A 559 17.03 15.38 -13.44
C GLY A 559 15.81 15.54 -14.36
N SER A 560 14.97 14.51 -14.47
CA SER A 560 13.79 14.48 -15.33
C SER A 560 12.59 13.87 -14.59
N LEU A 561 11.41 14.25 -15.05
CA LEU A 561 10.12 13.73 -14.63
C LEU A 561 9.30 13.44 -15.87
N ASN A 562 9.07 12.16 -16.17
CA ASN A 562 8.22 11.79 -17.30
C ASN A 562 6.75 11.92 -16.92
N ARG A 563 5.93 12.47 -17.82
CA ARG A 563 4.47 12.59 -17.67
C ARG A 563 3.81 11.92 -18.87
N TYR A 564 2.94 10.96 -18.62
CA TYR A 564 2.04 10.35 -19.59
C TYR A 564 0.62 10.85 -19.35
N ASP A 565 0.01 11.48 -20.34
CA ASP A 565 -1.36 11.97 -20.27
C ASP A 565 -2.35 10.83 -20.60
N LEU A 566 -3.28 10.54 -19.68
CA LEU A 566 -4.23 9.43 -19.85
C LEU A 566 -5.31 9.70 -20.90
N GLY A 567 -5.56 10.96 -21.26
CA GLY A 567 -6.60 11.38 -22.20
C GLY A 567 -6.16 11.30 -23.65
N ASN A 568 -4.91 11.70 -23.96
CA ASN A 568 -4.40 11.70 -25.33
C ASN A 568 -3.27 10.67 -25.58
N GLY A 569 -2.70 10.07 -24.54
CA GLY A 569 -1.63 9.08 -24.63
C GLY A 569 -0.25 9.64 -24.96
N GLU A 570 -0.05 10.97 -24.86
CA GLU A 570 1.25 11.60 -25.10
C GLU A 570 2.18 11.44 -23.88
N VAL A 571 3.45 11.15 -24.16
CA VAL A 571 4.54 11.19 -23.18
C VAL A 571 5.33 12.48 -23.38
N GLU A 572 5.53 13.22 -22.30
CA GLU A 572 6.49 14.31 -22.23
C GLU A 572 7.50 14.08 -21.10
N SER A 573 8.67 14.72 -21.21
CA SER A 573 9.69 14.70 -20.18
C SER A 573 9.95 16.12 -19.70
N LEU A 574 9.74 16.36 -18.42
CA LEU A 574 9.92 17.65 -17.76
C LEU A 574 11.32 17.68 -17.11
N GLU A 575 12.10 18.72 -17.40
CA GLU A 575 13.34 18.96 -16.64
C GLU A 575 12.98 19.40 -15.21
N VAL A 576 13.54 18.72 -14.22
CA VAL A 576 13.33 19.02 -12.80
C VAL A 576 14.68 19.16 -12.07
N PRO A 577 14.76 19.94 -10.98
CA PRO A 577 15.93 19.92 -10.11
C PRO A 577 16.22 18.48 -9.63
N GLU A 578 17.49 18.13 -9.44
CA GLU A 578 17.86 16.83 -8.89
C GLU A 578 17.13 16.56 -7.57
N TYR A 579 16.64 15.32 -7.39
CA TYR A 579 15.92 14.88 -6.20
C TYR A 579 16.38 13.48 -5.78
N THR A 580 16.27 13.21 -4.48
CA THR A 580 16.39 11.87 -3.88
C THR A 580 15.02 11.28 -3.53
N ASP A 581 14.00 12.14 -3.39
CA ASP A 581 12.63 11.74 -3.11
C ASP A 581 11.63 12.82 -3.57
N CYS A 582 10.37 12.48 -3.83
CA CYS A 582 9.41 13.46 -4.35
C CYS A 582 7.93 13.16 -4.09
N CYS A 583 7.10 14.19 -4.21
CA CYS A 583 5.64 14.07 -4.26
C CYS A 583 5.04 15.17 -5.13
N ILE A 584 3.76 15.03 -5.50
CA ILE A 584 2.97 16.07 -6.16
C ILE A 584 1.89 16.51 -5.18
N TYR A 585 1.68 17.82 -5.06
CA TYR A 585 0.64 18.40 -4.22
C TYR A 585 0.12 19.71 -4.82
N LYS A 586 -1.20 19.80 -5.00
CA LYS A 586 -1.94 20.95 -5.55
C LYS A 586 -1.30 21.57 -6.81
N GLY A 587 -0.90 20.72 -7.75
CA GLY A 587 -0.35 21.14 -9.05
C GLY A 587 1.14 21.46 -9.02
N TYR A 588 1.82 21.23 -7.89
CA TYR A 588 3.25 21.43 -7.75
C TYR A 588 3.97 20.12 -7.51
N PHE A 589 5.11 19.95 -8.18
CA PHE A 589 6.11 18.95 -7.87
C PHE A 589 6.95 19.43 -6.70
N TYR A 590 7.09 18.60 -5.67
CA TYR A 590 7.98 18.81 -4.54
C TYR A 590 9.10 17.79 -4.61
N GLY A 591 10.31 18.26 -4.89
CA GLY A 591 11.52 17.44 -4.90
C GLY A 591 12.33 17.68 -3.64
N LEU A 592 12.68 16.61 -2.92
CA LEU A 592 13.65 16.63 -1.83
C LEU A 592 14.96 16.07 -2.36
N ASN A 593 16.06 16.80 -2.22
CA ASN A 593 17.40 16.36 -2.58
C ASN A 593 18.31 16.31 -1.35
N GLU A 594 18.89 15.16 -1.07
CA GLU A 594 19.96 14.99 -0.08
C GLU A 594 21.28 14.67 -0.80
N GLU A 595 22.25 15.57 -0.72
CA GLU A 595 23.53 15.44 -1.43
C GLU A 595 24.73 15.72 -0.53
N LYS A 596 25.90 15.20 -0.91
CA LYS A 596 27.15 15.45 -0.22
C LYS A 596 27.71 16.81 -0.64
N ASP A 597 27.92 17.69 0.33
CA ASP A 597 28.56 19.00 0.15
C ASP A 597 29.79 19.12 1.06
N GLY A 598 30.96 18.74 0.53
CA GLY A 598 32.21 18.72 1.28
C GLY A 598 32.21 17.70 2.41
N ASP A 599 32.30 18.18 3.65
CA ASP A 599 32.24 17.42 4.90
C ASP A 599 30.83 17.40 5.53
N LYS A 600 29.82 17.81 4.76
CA LYS A 600 28.41 17.89 5.18
C LYS A 600 27.52 17.16 4.20
N LYS A 601 26.31 16.86 4.66
CA LYS A 601 25.16 16.59 3.80
C LYS A 601 24.31 17.86 3.72
N ARG A 602 23.89 18.23 2.52
CA ARG A 602 22.93 19.30 2.26
C ARG A 602 21.59 18.68 1.90
N VAL A 603 20.53 19.14 2.52
CA VAL A 603 19.15 18.79 2.18
C VAL A 603 18.45 20.02 1.66
N THR A 604 17.90 19.91 0.46
CA THR A 604 17.16 20.99 -0.21
C THR A 604 15.80 20.47 -0.63
N VAL A 605 14.75 21.23 -0.36
CA VAL A 605 13.41 20.97 -0.89
C VAL A 605 13.04 22.06 -1.88
N TYR A 606 12.62 21.64 -3.06
CA TYR A 606 12.19 22.50 -4.16
C TYR A 606 10.68 22.38 -4.34
N ARG A 607 10.03 23.48 -4.71
CA ARG A 607 8.67 23.48 -5.27
C ARG A 607 8.75 23.91 -6.71
N MET A 608 8.23 23.11 -7.63
CA MET A 608 8.13 23.40 -9.06
C MET A 608 6.68 23.35 -9.50
N ASP A 609 6.22 24.35 -10.24
CA ASP A 609 4.94 24.28 -10.95
C ASP A 609 5.06 23.32 -12.14
N ILE A 610 4.21 22.29 -12.18
CA ILE A 610 4.33 21.22 -13.18
C ILE A 610 3.96 21.68 -14.60
N ASN A 611 3.29 22.82 -14.76
CA ASN A 611 2.86 23.32 -16.06
C ASN A 611 3.84 24.36 -16.61
N SER A 612 4.36 25.24 -15.75
CA SER A 612 5.31 26.28 -16.18
C SER A 612 6.78 25.87 -16.09
N GLY A 613 7.10 24.87 -15.27
CA GLY A 613 8.48 24.46 -14.97
C GLY A 613 9.23 25.44 -14.05
N GLU A 614 8.58 26.53 -13.61
CA GLU A 614 9.19 27.47 -12.68
C GLU A 614 9.35 26.79 -11.30
N HIS A 615 10.57 26.82 -10.78
CA HIS A 615 10.89 26.23 -9.48
C HIS A 615 11.55 27.22 -8.52
N ARG A 616 11.39 26.97 -7.23
CA ARG A 616 12.06 27.69 -6.14
C ARG A 616 12.45 26.75 -5.01
N VAL A 617 13.53 27.08 -4.30
CA VAL A 617 13.90 26.43 -3.04
C VAL A 617 12.99 26.93 -1.93
N ILE A 618 12.40 26.00 -1.17
CA ILE A 618 11.51 26.30 -0.02
C ILE A 618 12.15 25.91 1.32
N TYR A 619 13.09 24.98 1.30
CA TYR A 619 13.87 24.58 2.47
C TYR A 619 15.30 24.25 2.04
N GLU A 620 16.27 24.67 2.85
CA GLU A 620 17.66 24.28 2.70
C GLU A 620 18.30 24.21 4.08
N ASN A 621 18.96 23.08 4.38
CA ASN A 621 19.76 22.92 5.58
C ASN A 621 20.99 22.06 5.28
N SER A 622 22.00 22.12 6.15
CA SER A 622 23.16 21.24 6.05
C SER A 622 23.58 20.74 7.42
N PHE A 623 23.95 19.47 7.49
CA PHE A 623 24.35 18.80 8.72
C PHE A 623 25.60 17.94 8.52
N VAL A 624 26.26 17.61 9.63
CA VAL A 624 27.40 16.69 9.67
C VAL A 624 26.93 15.41 10.35
N CYS A 625 27.23 14.27 9.75
CA CYS A 625 27.02 12.94 10.34
C CYS A 625 28.30 12.11 10.21
N GLU A 626 28.35 10.98 10.92
CA GLU A 626 29.52 10.08 10.93
C GLU A 626 29.73 9.40 9.56
N TYR A 627 28.63 8.96 8.93
CA TYR A 627 28.63 8.22 7.67
C TYR A 627 28.09 9.08 6.51
N LEU A 628 28.88 10.05 6.06
CA LEU A 628 28.49 10.97 4.98
C LEU A 628 28.16 10.29 3.63
N GLU A 629 28.67 9.08 3.40
CA GLU A 629 28.55 8.37 2.11
C GLU A 629 27.49 7.26 2.09
N GLU A 630 26.84 6.95 3.23
CA GLU A 630 25.89 5.83 3.34
C GLU A 630 24.43 6.28 3.22
N GLY A 631 23.84 6.19 2.02
CA GLY A 631 22.39 6.36 1.77
C GLY A 631 21.82 7.74 2.12
N TYR A 632 20.49 7.91 1.99
CA TYR A 632 19.77 9.14 2.31
C TYR A 632 18.85 8.94 3.52
N VAL A 633 18.87 9.88 4.47
CA VAL A 633 18.06 9.79 5.72
C VAL A 633 16.77 10.60 5.66
N SER A 634 16.64 11.48 4.66
CA SER A 634 15.45 12.30 4.46
C SER A 634 14.42 11.63 3.52
N ASP A 635 13.15 12.03 3.63
CA ASP A 635 12.05 11.65 2.73
C ASP A 635 10.90 12.68 2.80
N ILE A 636 10.01 12.65 1.80
CA ILE A 636 8.93 13.62 1.62
C ILE A 636 7.60 12.94 1.27
N TYR A 637 6.51 13.47 1.84
CA TYR A 637 5.16 12.95 1.73
C TYR A 637 4.16 14.10 1.60
N ALA A 638 3.26 14.00 0.64
CA ALA A 638 2.05 14.79 0.58
C ALA A 638 0.88 14.03 1.23
N SER A 639 -0.01 14.80 1.84
CA SER A 639 -1.29 14.35 2.39
C SER A 639 -2.36 15.35 1.95
N GLU A 640 -3.62 15.07 2.27
CA GLU A 640 -4.73 15.98 2.00
C GLU A 640 -4.48 17.40 2.51
N GLU A 641 -3.95 17.51 3.74
CA GLU A 641 -3.75 18.79 4.43
C GLU A 641 -2.27 19.20 4.49
N GLY A 642 -1.51 18.92 3.43
CA GLY A 642 -0.19 19.52 3.21
C GLY A 642 0.93 18.54 2.93
N VAL A 643 2.13 19.12 2.77
CA VAL A 643 3.37 18.38 2.49
C VAL A 643 4.25 18.34 3.73
N PHE A 644 4.72 17.15 4.05
CA PHE A 644 5.54 16.81 5.19
C PHE A 644 6.84 16.20 4.69
N PHE A 645 7.93 16.45 5.39
CA PHE A 645 9.20 15.79 5.10
C PHE A 645 9.93 15.50 6.38
N ARG A 646 10.77 14.48 6.36
CA ARG A 646 11.68 14.18 7.47
C ARG A 646 13.08 14.55 7.08
N THR A 647 13.81 15.10 8.04
CA THR A 647 15.23 15.37 7.85
C THR A 647 15.97 15.34 9.19
N PHE A 648 17.28 15.16 9.09
CA PHE A 648 18.18 15.09 10.23
C PHE A 648 18.24 16.41 10.98
N VAL A 649 18.11 16.34 12.30
CA VAL A 649 18.24 17.51 13.20
C VAL A 649 19.57 17.47 13.94
N SER A 650 19.86 16.38 14.65
CA SER A 650 21.10 16.21 15.41
C SER A 650 21.38 14.73 15.70
N GLY A 651 22.62 14.39 16.11
CA GLY A 651 22.93 13.03 16.57
C GLY A 651 22.16 12.61 17.83
N GLN A 652 21.65 13.56 18.61
CA GLN A 652 20.81 13.30 19.77
C GLN A 652 19.34 13.11 19.38
N ASP A 653 18.88 13.85 18.36
CA ASP A 653 17.46 13.93 17.99
C ASP A 653 17.08 13.04 16.82
N GLY A 654 18.04 12.56 16.04
CA GLY A 654 17.79 11.79 14.81
C GLY A 654 17.11 12.64 13.73
N CYS A 655 16.27 12.00 12.93
CA CYS A 655 15.38 12.71 12.00
C CYS A 655 14.09 13.15 12.72
N ARG A 656 13.49 14.26 12.24
CA ARG A 656 12.21 14.78 12.73
C ARG A 656 11.29 15.13 11.58
N TRP A 657 9.99 15.17 11.87
CA TRP A 657 8.96 15.62 10.94
C TRP A 657 8.89 17.16 10.85
N PHE A 658 8.88 17.64 9.62
CA PHE A 658 8.64 19.03 9.25
C PHE A 658 7.40 19.12 8.37
N ARG A 659 6.59 20.17 8.56
CA ARG A 659 5.49 20.54 7.67
C ARG A 659 5.90 21.74 6.83
N LEU A 660 5.62 21.70 5.53
CA LEU A 660 5.73 22.85 4.65
C LEU A 660 4.44 23.68 4.77
N THR A 661 4.59 24.94 5.16
CA THR A 661 3.49 25.91 5.20
C THR A 661 3.33 26.60 3.85
N GLU A 662 2.10 26.71 3.35
CA GLU A 662 1.79 27.59 2.22
C GLU A 662 1.87 29.04 2.72
N GLY A 663 2.87 29.79 2.25
CA GLY A 663 2.81 31.26 2.30
C GLY A 663 1.96 31.78 1.15
N ASP A 664 1.41 33.00 1.28
CA ASP A 664 0.80 33.73 0.16
C ASP A 664 1.73 33.70 -1.07
N GLU A 665 1.22 33.87 -2.30
CA GLU A 665 2.02 33.85 -3.54
C GLU A 665 3.31 34.71 -3.50
N THR A 666 3.37 35.66 -2.57
CA THR A 666 4.50 36.57 -2.32
C THR A 666 5.44 36.19 -1.17
N GLU A 667 5.05 35.27 -0.28
CA GLU A 667 5.92 34.71 0.77
C GLU A 667 6.32 33.27 0.41
N ALA A 668 7.63 32.99 0.45
CA ALA A 668 8.12 31.62 0.32
C ALA A 668 7.57 30.80 1.49
N GLY A 669 6.93 29.67 1.19
CA GLY A 669 6.48 28.71 2.19
C GLY A 669 7.61 28.34 3.13
N ARG A 670 7.34 28.26 4.44
CA ARG A 670 8.35 27.95 5.46
C ARG A 670 8.18 26.51 5.90
N ALA A 671 9.28 25.80 6.07
CA ALA A 671 9.29 24.54 6.81
C ALA A 671 9.30 24.85 8.33
N ALA A 672 8.51 24.11 9.09
CA ALA A 672 8.55 24.14 10.55
C ALA A 672 8.48 22.71 11.10
N GLU A 673 9.15 22.47 12.23
CA GLU A 673 8.98 21.23 13.00
C GLU A 673 7.49 21.07 13.35
N TRP A 674 6.97 19.86 13.20
CA TRP A 674 5.54 19.60 13.27
C TRP A 674 5.10 18.73 14.46
N GLU A 675 5.94 17.82 14.93
CA GLU A 675 5.59 16.95 16.06
C GLU A 675 5.59 17.69 17.42
N ASP A 676 4.64 17.33 18.30
CA ASP A 676 4.53 17.87 19.66
C ASP A 676 5.52 17.20 20.62
N GLU A 677 6.69 17.81 20.81
CA GLU A 677 7.70 17.35 21.78
C GLU A 677 7.30 17.51 23.25
N GLU A 678 6.40 18.45 23.56
CA GLU A 678 6.05 18.73 24.95
C GLU A 678 5.21 17.60 25.56
N ASN A 679 4.37 16.98 24.73
CA ASN A 679 3.44 15.93 25.15
C ASN A 679 3.80 14.53 24.63
N THR A 680 4.80 14.39 23.75
CA THR A 680 5.27 13.09 23.24
C THR A 680 6.52 12.62 23.99
N PRO A 681 6.54 11.39 24.55
CA PRO A 681 7.76 10.83 25.13
C PRO A 681 8.92 10.82 24.13
N VAL A 682 10.10 11.25 24.56
CA VAL A 682 11.30 11.29 23.71
C VAL A 682 12.22 10.12 24.04
N ALA A 683 12.31 9.16 23.12
CA ALA A 683 13.29 8.08 23.16
C ALA A 683 14.70 8.65 22.97
N LEU A 684 15.63 8.23 23.83
CA LEU A 684 17.04 8.60 23.67
C LEU A 684 17.72 7.68 22.66
N PRO A 685 18.65 8.18 21.83
CA PRO A 685 19.42 7.33 20.93
C PRO A 685 20.35 6.40 21.72
N ALA A 686 20.55 5.20 21.20
CA ALA A 686 21.52 4.26 21.73
C ALA A 686 22.96 4.78 21.53
N GLN A 687 23.90 4.18 22.23
CA GLN A 687 25.33 4.41 22.02
C GLN A 687 25.96 3.14 21.45
N ASN A 688 26.55 3.23 20.26
CA ASN A 688 27.34 2.13 19.73
C ASN A 688 28.69 2.04 20.43
N MET A 689 29.08 0.83 20.82
CA MET A 689 30.37 0.59 21.44
C MET A 689 31.47 0.50 20.37
N GLU A 690 32.54 1.28 20.53
CA GLU A 690 33.65 1.27 19.58
C GLU A 690 34.42 -0.07 19.59
N TYR A 691 34.99 -0.44 18.44
CA TYR A 691 35.73 -1.69 18.29
C TYR A 691 37.01 -1.73 19.11
N GLY A 692 37.29 -2.91 19.68
CA GLY A 692 38.62 -3.27 20.15
C GLY A 692 39.50 -3.84 19.03
N GLU A 693 40.47 -4.67 19.39
CA GLU A 693 41.29 -5.40 18.43
C GLU A 693 40.42 -6.35 17.56
N LEU A 694 40.89 -6.68 16.35
CA LEU A 694 40.28 -7.68 15.44
C LEU A 694 38.86 -7.35 14.91
N ASN A 695 38.38 -6.10 15.04
CA ASN A 695 37.02 -5.65 14.72
C ASN A 695 35.97 -6.45 15.50
N SER A 696 36.16 -6.57 16.81
CA SER A 696 35.11 -7.05 17.71
C SER A 696 34.97 -6.20 18.96
N VAL A 697 33.72 -5.90 19.32
CA VAL A 697 33.34 -5.16 20.54
C VAL A 697 33.66 -5.96 21.81
N MET A 698 33.78 -7.29 21.70
CA MET A 698 34.07 -8.17 22.84
C MET A 698 35.43 -7.91 23.50
N TYR A 699 36.38 -7.29 22.79
CA TYR A 699 37.68 -6.89 23.35
C TYR A 699 37.70 -5.47 23.92
N ALA A 700 36.61 -4.70 23.71
CA ALA A 700 36.46 -3.36 24.28
C ALA A 700 35.67 -3.36 25.60
N LEU A 701 35.07 -4.50 25.99
CA LEU A 701 34.30 -4.62 27.23
C LEU A 701 35.17 -4.42 28.48
N GLU A 702 34.76 -3.48 29.33
CA GLU A 702 35.41 -3.21 30.62
C GLU A 702 34.50 -3.66 31.78
N SER A 703 34.95 -4.64 32.56
CA SER A 703 34.20 -5.10 33.74
C SER A 703 34.06 -4.00 34.79
N THR A 704 33.03 -4.06 35.63
CA THR A 704 32.81 -3.08 36.70
C THR A 704 34.03 -2.98 37.61
N GLU A 705 34.50 -1.77 37.90
CA GLU A 705 35.68 -1.55 38.74
C GLU A 705 35.56 -2.28 40.09
N GLY A 706 36.54 -3.13 40.40
CA GLY A 706 36.58 -3.90 41.64
C GLY A 706 35.76 -5.19 41.67
N TYR A 707 35.25 -5.66 40.53
CA TYR A 707 34.51 -6.94 40.45
C TYR A 707 35.30 -8.14 41.00
N GLU A 708 36.64 -8.10 40.92
CA GLU A 708 37.53 -9.18 41.38
C GLU A 708 37.37 -9.46 42.87
N GLU A 709 36.98 -8.47 43.66
CA GLU A 709 36.71 -8.62 45.09
C GLU A 709 35.56 -9.58 45.40
N TYR A 710 34.68 -9.81 44.44
CA TYR A 710 33.53 -10.71 44.53
C TYR A 710 33.83 -12.11 43.99
N LEU A 711 35.00 -12.31 43.39
CA LEU A 711 35.44 -13.60 42.86
C LEU A 711 36.16 -14.46 43.90
N SER A 712 36.22 -15.74 43.58
CA SER A 712 37.02 -16.79 44.22
C SER A 712 37.82 -17.52 43.13
N GLU A 713 38.47 -18.63 43.45
CA GLU A 713 39.27 -19.38 42.47
C GLU A 713 38.41 -19.85 41.29
N ASN A 714 38.86 -19.54 40.07
CA ASN A 714 38.17 -19.87 38.83
C ASN A 714 38.11 -21.38 38.59
N LEU A 715 37.14 -21.81 37.79
CA LEU A 715 37.13 -23.14 37.20
C LEU A 715 37.99 -23.12 35.94
N GLU A 716 39.14 -23.80 35.98
CA GLU A 716 40.11 -23.80 34.89
C GLU A 716 40.35 -25.22 34.34
N TYR A 717 40.31 -25.32 33.01
CA TYR A 717 40.70 -26.48 32.23
C TYR A 717 41.60 -26.05 31.08
N GLU A 718 42.70 -26.77 30.86
CA GLU A 718 43.60 -26.54 29.74
C GLU A 718 44.14 -27.86 29.22
N GLU A 719 44.00 -28.11 27.92
CA GLU A 719 44.56 -29.27 27.23
C GLU A 719 45.02 -28.92 25.82
N TYR A 720 46.08 -29.59 25.36
CA TYR A 720 46.61 -29.44 24.02
C TYR A 720 46.53 -30.79 23.31
N TYR A 721 46.09 -30.78 22.05
CA TYR A 721 45.97 -32.02 21.26
C TYR A 721 47.33 -32.68 21.03
N ARG A 722 48.38 -31.89 20.77
CA ARG A 722 49.73 -32.39 20.51
C ARG A 722 50.81 -31.47 21.06
N GLU A 723 51.91 -32.07 21.45
CA GLU A 723 53.18 -31.42 21.80
C GLU A 723 54.26 -32.01 20.88
N ASP A 724 55.10 -31.16 20.29
CA ASP A 724 56.21 -31.64 19.45
C ASP A 724 57.47 -31.99 20.27
N GLU A 725 58.50 -32.50 19.60
CA GLU A 725 59.77 -32.89 20.25
C GLU A 725 60.55 -31.70 20.84
N GLU A 726 60.22 -30.47 20.44
CA GLU A 726 60.80 -29.22 20.95
C GLU A 726 60.01 -28.66 22.15
N GLY A 727 58.88 -29.28 22.51
CA GLY A 727 57.99 -28.86 23.60
C GLY A 727 56.97 -27.80 23.19
N ASN A 728 56.80 -27.53 21.89
CA ASN A 728 55.77 -26.61 21.41
C ASN A 728 54.41 -27.29 21.47
N LYS A 729 53.45 -26.63 22.11
CA LYS A 729 52.09 -27.14 22.29
C LYS A 729 51.16 -26.56 21.22
N TYR A 730 50.35 -27.42 20.61
CA TYR A 730 49.44 -27.04 19.53
C TYR A 730 48.01 -27.48 19.83
N ASN A 731 47.07 -26.75 19.22
CA ASN A 731 45.64 -27.01 19.30
C ASN A 731 45.09 -26.98 20.72
N LEU A 732 45.14 -25.78 21.28
CA LEU A 732 44.66 -25.46 22.63
C LEU A 732 43.15 -25.62 22.72
N TYR A 733 42.71 -26.37 23.74
CA TYR A 733 41.36 -26.33 24.28
C TYR A 733 41.41 -25.77 25.71
N LYS A 734 40.77 -24.63 25.95
CA LYS A 734 40.79 -23.95 27.26
C LYS A 734 39.37 -23.61 27.75
N VAL A 735 39.13 -23.77 29.04
CA VAL A 735 37.92 -23.29 29.72
C VAL A 735 38.34 -22.55 30.98
N CYS A 736 37.90 -21.31 31.15
CA CYS A 736 38.06 -20.50 32.35
C CYS A 736 36.72 -19.86 32.68
N LEU A 737 36.10 -20.23 33.81
CA LEU A 737 34.79 -19.71 34.24
C LEU A 737 34.85 -19.19 35.68
N PRO A 738 34.09 -18.14 36.01
CA PRO A 738 34.20 -17.49 37.31
C PRO A 738 33.54 -18.32 38.40
N GLN A 739 34.03 -18.15 39.63
CA GLN A 739 33.33 -18.54 40.84
C GLN A 739 33.24 -17.34 41.76
N PHE A 740 32.06 -17.09 42.31
CA PHE A 740 31.78 -15.98 43.21
C PHE A 740 31.94 -16.38 44.67
N ASN A 741 32.33 -15.43 45.51
CA ASN A 741 32.49 -15.60 46.96
C ASN A 741 31.23 -15.14 47.73
N SER A 742 31.27 -15.27 49.06
CA SER A 742 30.12 -15.01 49.93
C SER A 742 29.71 -13.54 50.05
N LYS A 743 30.39 -12.60 49.37
CA LYS A 743 29.97 -11.18 49.32
C LYS A 743 28.68 -11.00 48.50
N ILE A 744 28.37 -11.93 47.59
CA ILE A 744 27.09 -11.97 46.87
C ILE A 744 26.17 -12.95 47.60
N ALA A 745 24.94 -12.55 47.93
CA ALA A 745 24.02 -13.40 48.68
C ALA A 745 23.61 -14.67 47.89
N GLY A 746 23.31 -14.51 46.61
CA GLY A 746 22.92 -15.57 45.67
C GLY A 746 24.06 -16.45 45.14
N TYR A 747 25.32 -16.23 45.57
CA TYR A 747 26.53 -16.78 44.92
C TYR A 747 26.52 -18.30 44.72
N LYS A 748 25.86 -19.06 45.60
CA LYS A 748 25.83 -20.53 45.51
C LYS A 748 25.11 -21.03 44.26
N LYS A 749 23.99 -20.40 43.89
CA LYS A 749 23.23 -20.77 42.68
C LYS A 749 23.96 -20.33 41.42
N ILE A 750 24.52 -19.12 41.44
CA ILE A 750 25.35 -18.59 40.35
C ILE A 750 26.54 -19.54 40.10
N ASN A 751 27.25 -19.95 41.16
CA ASN A 751 28.36 -20.88 41.04
C ASN A 751 27.91 -22.26 40.54
N GLN A 752 26.75 -22.74 40.98
CA GLN A 752 26.18 -24.00 40.50
C GLN A 752 25.90 -23.95 38.99
N TYR A 753 25.42 -22.82 38.47
CA TYR A 753 25.28 -22.60 37.03
C TYR A 753 26.62 -22.73 36.31
N PHE A 754 27.65 -21.97 36.72
CA PHE A 754 28.96 -22.03 36.06
C PHE A 754 29.65 -23.39 36.20
N GLN A 755 29.44 -24.12 37.30
CA GLN A 755 29.93 -25.48 37.48
C GLN A 755 29.28 -26.47 36.49
N ASN A 756 27.99 -26.28 36.17
CA ASN A 756 27.32 -27.08 35.15
C ASN A 756 27.84 -26.73 33.75
N VAL A 757 27.95 -25.44 33.43
CA VAL A 757 28.51 -24.97 32.15
C VAL A 757 29.94 -25.47 31.96
N TYR A 758 30.77 -25.41 33.01
CA TYR A 758 32.12 -25.94 33.02
C TYR A 758 32.16 -27.43 32.67
N ARG A 759 31.32 -28.23 33.34
CA ARG A 759 31.25 -29.69 33.11
C ARG A 759 30.86 -30.00 31.66
N GLU A 760 29.84 -29.31 31.14
CA GLU A 760 29.42 -29.47 29.75
C GLU A 760 30.50 -29.06 28.74
N ALA A 761 31.21 -27.97 29.01
CA ALA A 761 32.31 -27.52 28.14
C ALA A 761 33.44 -28.55 28.11
N VAL A 762 33.88 -29.03 29.27
CA VAL A 762 34.93 -30.07 29.36
C VAL A 762 34.49 -31.38 28.70
N GLU A 763 33.21 -31.78 28.80
CA GLU A 763 32.69 -32.95 28.10
C GLU A 763 32.69 -32.77 26.57
N LYS A 764 32.43 -31.56 26.07
CA LYS A 764 32.40 -31.24 24.62
C LYS A 764 33.78 -31.16 23.96
N LYS A 765 34.88 -31.15 24.72
CA LYS A 765 36.26 -31.11 24.18
C LYS A 765 36.54 -32.22 23.16
N GLY A 766 35.92 -33.39 23.35
CA GLY A 766 36.07 -34.53 22.44
C GLY A 766 35.71 -34.15 21.00
N GLY A 767 34.63 -33.39 20.80
CA GLY A 767 34.21 -32.96 19.47
C GLY A 767 35.23 -32.07 18.74
N PHE A 768 35.97 -31.22 19.47
CA PHE A 768 37.06 -30.43 18.88
C PHE A 768 38.21 -31.33 18.42
N PHE A 769 38.64 -32.25 19.27
CA PHE A 769 39.74 -33.16 18.96
C PHE A 769 39.37 -34.20 17.89
N ASP A 770 38.12 -34.67 17.87
CA ASP A 770 37.60 -35.54 16.81
C ASP A 770 37.64 -34.81 15.46
N MET A 771 37.27 -33.52 15.40
CA MET A 771 37.39 -32.73 14.17
C MET A 771 38.84 -32.58 13.70
N LEU A 772 39.80 -32.44 14.61
CA LEU A 772 41.23 -32.43 14.27
C LEU A 772 41.70 -33.78 13.73
N ILE A 773 41.18 -34.89 14.24
CA ILE A 773 41.47 -36.24 13.75
C ILE A 773 40.95 -36.41 12.32
N ASP A 774 39.72 -35.99 12.06
CA ASP A 774 39.07 -36.10 10.74
C ASP A 774 39.79 -35.27 9.66
N ASP A 775 40.37 -34.11 10.01
CA ASP A 775 41.20 -33.28 9.12
C ASP A 775 42.66 -33.78 8.98
N GLY A 776 42.99 -34.93 9.58
CA GLY A 776 44.32 -35.55 9.50
C GLY A 776 45.38 -34.89 10.40
N GLY A 777 44.97 -34.15 11.44
CA GLY A 777 45.83 -33.59 12.49
C GLY A 777 46.86 -32.55 12.01
N SER A 778 46.64 -31.97 10.82
CA SER A 778 47.68 -31.28 10.04
C SER A 778 47.70 -29.75 10.18
N LYS A 779 46.68 -29.12 10.78
CA LYS A 779 46.57 -27.65 10.85
C LYS A 779 47.12 -27.07 12.15
N MET A 780 48.39 -26.66 12.07
CA MET A 780 49.08 -25.91 13.11
C MET A 780 48.36 -24.57 13.33
N GLY A 781 47.82 -24.36 14.54
CA GLY A 781 47.24 -23.07 14.96
C GLY A 781 45.74 -23.05 15.21
N TRP A 782 45.00 -24.14 14.96
CA TRP A 782 43.60 -24.20 15.38
C TRP A 782 43.50 -24.11 16.91
N PHE A 783 42.47 -23.49 17.46
CA PHE A 783 42.22 -23.50 18.90
C PHE A 783 40.75 -23.29 19.20
N GLN A 784 40.34 -23.65 20.41
CA GLN A 784 39.04 -23.31 20.97
C GLN A 784 39.21 -22.96 22.44
N ARG A 785 38.63 -21.83 22.87
CA ARG A 785 38.63 -21.41 24.27
C ARG A 785 37.28 -20.86 24.69
N MET A 786 37.01 -20.96 25.98
CA MET A 786 35.84 -20.39 26.63
C MET A 786 36.33 -19.64 27.87
N ASP A 787 36.35 -18.32 27.80
CA ASP A 787 36.82 -17.45 28.88
C ASP A 787 35.70 -16.45 29.24
N TYR A 788 35.57 -16.06 30.50
CA TYR A 788 34.69 -14.95 30.88
C TYR A 788 35.47 -13.63 30.74
N ASN A 789 34.99 -12.74 29.87
CA ASN A 789 35.71 -11.50 29.53
C ASN A 789 35.05 -10.25 30.12
N TYR A 790 33.81 -10.36 30.61
CA TYR A 790 33.07 -9.24 31.17
C TYR A 790 32.27 -9.66 32.39
N VAL A 791 32.35 -8.86 33.44
CA VAL A 791 31.54 -8.98 34.67
C VAL A 791 30.98 -7.60 35.02
N TYR A 792 29.66 -7.46 34.93
CA TYR A 792 28.92 -6.33 35.46
C TYR A 792 28.46 -6.62 36.89
N MET A 793 28.70 -5.69 37.80
CA MET A 793 28.29 -5.75 39.19
C MET A 793 27.35 -4.57 39.52
N GLY A 794 26.04 -4.82 39.45
CA GLY A 794 25.01 -3.87 39.89
C GLY A 794 24.48 -4.19 41.30
N GLU A 795 23.64 -3.30 41.85
CA GLU A 795 23.02 -3.52 43.16
C GLU A 795 22.06 -4.70 43.16
N LYS A 796 21.27 -4.85 42.09
CA LYS A 796 20.23 -5.88 41.95
C LYS A 796 20.65 -7.04 41.06
N TYR A 797 21.47 -6.78 40.05
CA TYR A 797 21.80 -7.75 39.01
C TYR A 797 23.31 -7.86 38.77
N ILE A 798 23.75 -9.06 38.41
CA ILE A 798 25.11 -9.37 37.95
C ILE A 798 25.00 -9.95 36.55
N THR A 799 25.76 -9.41 35.60
CA THR A 799 25.88 -9.99 34.25
C THR A 799 27.29 -10.51 34.06
N VAL A 800 27.43 -11.73 33.56
CA VAL A 800 28.72 -12.33 33.18
C VAL A 800 28.66 -12.69 31.71
N ALA A 801 29.57 -12.15 30.90
CA ALA A 801 29.71 -12.56 29.51
C ALA A 801 30.80 -13.60 29.36
N VAL A 802 30.40 -14.81 28.98
CA VAL A 802 31.32 -15.88 28.62
C VAL A 802 31.54 -15.87 27.11
N CYS A 803 32.77 -15.67 26.69
CA CYS A 803 33.16 -15.64 25.29
C CYS A 803 33.66 -17.02 24.86
N LYS A 804 32.96 -17.62 23.90
CA LYS A 804 33.48 -18.78 23.17
C LYS A 804 34.24 -18.26 21.97
N GLU A 805 35.51 -18.60 21.87
CA GLU A 805 36.36 -18.20 20.76
C GLU A 805 37.03 -19.41 20.15
N GLY A 806 37.18 -19.42 18.83
CA GLY A 806 38.01 -20.42 18.19
C GLY A 806 38.54 -19.98 16.84
N TYR A 807 39.51 -20.73 16.37
CA TYR A 807 40.09 -20.55 15.04
C TYR A 807 40.30 -21.92 14.40
N TRP A 808 39.74 -22.10 13.20
CA TRP A 808 39.73 -23.39 12.49
C TRP A 808 40.01 -23.15 10.99
N GLY A 809 40.68 -22.03 10.67
CA GLY A 809 40.92 -21.54 9.32
C GLY A 809 40.06 -20.31 8.96
N GLY A 810 40.37 -19.68 7.83
CA GLY A 810 39.77 -18.41 7.42
C GLY A 810 40.67 -17.20 7.72
N ILE A 811 40.15 -15.99 7.50
CA ILE A 811 40.94 -14.75 7.66
C ILE A 811 41.05 -14.35 9.15
N ARG A 812 40.15 -14.82 10.03
CA ARG A 812 40.04 -14.40 11.44
C ARG A 812 39.49 -15.51 12.35
N SER A 813 39.63 -15.36 13.67
CA SER A 813 38.91 -16.18 14.67
C SER A 813 37.41 -15.84 14.69
N TRP A 814 36.59 -16.82 15.09
CA TRP A 814 35.19 -16.60 15.44
C TRP A 814 35.08 -16.38 16.95
N ILE A 815 34.15 -15.51 17.34
CA ILE A 815 33.87 -15.15 18.73
C ILE A 815 32.36 -15.16 18.89
N THR A 816 31.86 -15.76 19.95
CA THR A 816 30.43 -15.78 20.30
C THR A 816 30.28 -15.50 21.79
N PRO A 817 29.73 -14.35 22.17
CA PRO A 817 29.36 -14.09 23.56
C PRO A 817 28.18 -14.96 23.99
N VAL A 818 28.18 -15.26 25.29
CA VAL A 818 27.05 -15.87 25.99
C VAL A 818 26.89 -15.09 27.30
N PRO A 819 26.26 -13.91 27.27
CA PRO A 819 25.95 -13.17 28.47
C PRO A 819 24.88 -13.89 29.28
N VAL A 820 25.01 -13.85 30.61
CA VAL A 820 24.01 -14.38 31.52
C VAL A 820 23.87 -13.44 32.71
N THR A 821 22.63 -13.11 33.03
CA THR A 821 22.28 -12.17 34.11
C THR A 821 21.61 -12.90 35.26
N PHE A 822 21.99 -12.54 36.48
CA PHE A 822 21.48 -13.12 37.73
C PHE A 822 21.01 -12.05 38.70
N ASP A 823 19.98 -12.35 39.48
CA ASP A 823 19.58 -11.56 40.64
C ASP A 823 20.59 -11.78 41.79
N VAL A 824 21.09 -10.68 42.36
CA VAL A 824 22.15 -10.67 43.38
C VAL A 824 21.75 -11.43 44.65
N ASP A 825 20.48 -11.31 45.05
CA ASP A 825 19.99 -11.86 46.32
C ASP A 825 19.67 -13.35 46.22
N SER A 826 18.93 -13.74 45.19
CA SER A 826 18.43 -15.10 45.00
C SER A 826 19.40 -16.01 44.24
N GLY A 827 20.24 -15.42 43.38
CA GLY A 827 21.12 -16.11 42.46
C GLY A 827 20.40 -16.79 41.29
N GLU A 828 19.13 -16.49 41.07
CA GLU A 828 18.34 -16.98 39.93
C GLU A 828 18.73 -16.25 38.63
N ARG A 829 18.65 -16.95 37.49
CA ARG A 829 18.82 -16.33 36.17
C ARG A 829 17.63 -15.39 35.92
N VAL A 830 17.91 -14.24 35.34
CA VAL A 830 16.94 -13.20 35.01
C VAL A 830 16.99 -12.93 33.51
N PHE A 831 15.83 -12.70 32.91
CA PHE A 831 15.70 -12.36 31.49
C PHE A 831 15.43 -10.87 31.31
N LEU A 832 15.63 -10.35 30.10
CA LEU A 832 15.55 -8.92 29.87
C LEU A 832 14.15 -8.36 30.17
N GLU A 833 13.10 -9.11 29.88
CA GLU A 833 11.71 -8.78 30.20
C GLU A 833 11.48 -8.55 31.71
N ASP A 834 12.08 -9.39 32.55
CA ASP A 834 11.99 -9.27 34.01
C ASP A 834 12.67 -7.98 34.51
N ILE A 835 13.72 -7.54 33.81
CA ILE A 835 14.48 -6.33 34.12
C ILE A 835 13.69 -5.09 33.69
N MET A 836 13.11 -5.13 32.49
CA MET A 836 12.36 -4.01 31.93
C MET A 836 10.92 -3.89 32.46
N GLY A 837 10.38 -4.96 33.05
CA GLY A 837 9.00 -5.00 33.56
C GLY A 837 7.94 -4.91 32.45
N ARG A 838 8.25 -5.46 31.26
CA ARG A 838 7.41 -5.41 30.05
C ARG A 838 7.32 -6.79 29.40
N GLN A 839 6.30 -7.00 28.56
CA GLN A 839 6.26 -8.18 27.67
C GLN A 839 7.37 -8.08 26.61
N GLU A 840 7.81 -9.22 26.09
CA GLU A 840 8.91 -9.35 25.13
C GLU A 840 8.78 -8.38 23.95
N GLU A 841 7.64 -8.39 23.24
CA GLU A 841 7.49 -7.57 22.03
C GLU A 841 7.62 -6.07 22.33
N GLY A 842 7.05 -5.63 23.46
CA GLY A 842 7.14 -4.24 23.91
C GLY A 842 8.51 -3.85 24.46
N ALA A 843 9.35 -4.81 24.84
CA ALA A 843 10.74 -4.58 25.22
C ALA A 843 11.63 -4.45 23.98
N VAL A 844 11.45 -5.33 22.98
CA VAL A 844 12.24 -5.31 21.74
C VAL A 844 12.03 -4.02 20.98
N ALA A 845 10.79 -3.62 20.71
CA ALA A 845 10.49 -2.39 19.96
C ALA A 845 11.04 -1.11 20.64
N TYR A 846 11.09 -1.09 21.98
CA TYR A 846 11.72 0.00 22.73
C TYR A 846 13.24 0.02 22.52
N LEU A 847 13.90 -1.14 22.62
CA LEU A 847 15.36 -1.22 22.50
C LEU A 847 15.80 -0.92 21.07
N THR A 848 15.16 -1.53 20.08
CA THR A 848 15.50 -1.33 18.66
C THR A 848 15.13 0.07 18.18
N GLY A 849 14.05 0.68 18.68
CA GLY A 849 13.71 2.08 18.40
C GLY A 849 14.82 3.06 18.78
N SER A 850 15.45 2.86 19.94
CA SER A 850 16.63 3.63 20.37
C SER A 850 17.84 3.45 19.43
N VAL A 851 18.05 2.23 18.91
CA VAL A 851 19.12 1.95 17.93
C VAL A 851 18.82 2.54 16.57
N TYR A 852 17.58 2.48 16.08
CA TYR A 852 17.17 3.14 14.84
C TYR A 852 17.44 4.65 14.89
N LYS A 853 17.11 5.28 16.02
CA LYS A 853 17.41 6.71 16.25
C LYS A 853 18.91 7.01 16.23
N TYR A 854 19.74 6.13 16.80
CA TYR A 854 21.20 6.25 16.70
C TYR A 854 21.69 6.11 15.25
N MET A 855 21.16 5.15 14.49
CA MET A 855 21.58 4.92 13.10
C MET A 855 21.21 6.10 12.19
N GLU A 856 20.02 6.67 12.36
CA GLU A 856 19.65 7.95 11.77
C GLU A 856 20.62 9.06 12.19
N GLY A 857 20.91 9.14 13.49
CA GLY A 857 21.91 10.00 14.13
C GLY A 857 23.30 9.94 13.50
N ALA A 858 23.71 8.74 13.09
CA ALA A 858 25.00 8.46 12.46
C ALA A 858 24.98 8.73 10.94
N GLY A 859 23.80 8.90 10.34
CA GLY A 859 23.62 9.10 8.91
C GLY A 859 23.64 7.81 8.09
N ARG A 860 23.38 6.64 8.72
CA ARG A 860 23.40 5.33 8.06
C ARG A 860 22.07 5.03 7.38
N GLY A 861 21.90 5.52 6.15
CA GLY A 861 20.64 5.39 5.41
C GLY A 861 20.18 3.95 5.15
N GLY A 862 21.08 2.97 5.17
CA GLY A 862 20.74 1.55 5.04
C GLY A 862 20.05 0.92 6.25
N PHE A 863 20.01 1.64 7.38
CA PHE A 863 19.40 1.19 8.63
C PHE A 863 18.16 2.01 8.98
N LEU A 864 17.49 2.59 7.99
CA LEU A 864 16.24 3.29 8.20
C LEU A 864 15.10 2.30 8.28
N LEU A 865 14.13 2.58 9.15
CA LEU A 865 12.87 1.85 9.22
C LEU A 865 11.96 2.21 8.02
N LYS A 866 12.49 2.15 6.78
CA LYS A 866 11.82 2.38 5.47
C LYS A 866 11.17 1.12 4.92
N GLY A 867 11.79 -0.03 5.16
CA GLY A 867 11.29 -1.35 4.75
C GLY A 867 11.29 -2.31 5.94
N GLU A 868 12.12 -3.34 5.88
CA GLU A 868 12.19 -4.37 6.91
C GLU A 868 12.85 -3.90 8.21
N ASP A 869 12.33 -4.40 9.32
CA ASP A 869 12.92 -4.22 10.63
C ASP A 869 14.06 -5.21 10.88
N VAL A 870 15.20 -4.94 10.22
CA VAL A 870 16.41 -5.77 10.29
C VAL A 870 16.91 -5.94 11.73
N LEU A 871 16.73 -4.93 12.58
CA LEU A 871 17.19 -4.99 13.97
C LEU A 871 16.35 -5.96 14.80
N THR A 872 15.03 -5.96 14.64
CA THR A 872 14.16 -6.90 15.36
C THR A 872 14.28 -8.31 14.81
N ALA A 873 14.35 -8.45 13.48
CA ALA A 873 14.49 -9.77 12.83
C ALA A 873 15.76 -10.52 13.25
N ASN A 874 16.82 -9.79 13.61
CA ASN A 874 18.09 -10.36 14.07
C ASN A 874 18.34 -10.17 15.57
N TYR A 875 17.33 -9.76 16.33
CA TYR A 875 17.44 -9.60 17.77
C TYR A 875 17.41 -10.96 18.48
N ASP A 876 18.34 -11.18 19.42
CA ASP A 876 18.36 -12.35 20.29
C ASP A 876 18.12 -11.91 21.75
N PRO A 877 16.97 -12.26 22.36
CA PRO A 877 16.63 -11.86 23.73
C PRO A 877 17.58 -12.45 24.80
N GLU A 878 18.37 -13.48 24.47
CA GLU A 878 19.38 -14.02 25.36
C GLU A 878 20.72 -13.27 25.26
N GLN A 879 20.93 -12.43 24.26
CA GLN A 879 22.20 -11.72 23.97
C GLN A 879 22.18 -10.26 24.43
N PHE A 880 21.82 -10.05 25.70
CA PHE A 880 21.84 -8.72 26.32
C PHE A 880 22.89 -8.60 27.43
N PHE A 881 23.38 -7.39 27.60
CA PHE A 881 24.41 -7.00 28.57
C PHE A 881 23.83 -5.92 29.47
N LEU A 882 24.25 -5.90 30.73
CA LEU A 882 24.01 -4.75 31.61
C LEU A 882 25.28 -3.94 31.71
N PHE A 883 25.13 -2.62 31.57
CA PHE A 883 26.16 -1.61 31.80
C PHE A 883 25.68 -0.63 32.86
N PRO A 884 26.59 0.13 33.52
CA PRO A 884 26.19 1.20 34.44
C PRO A 884 25.28 2.25 33.78
N GLU A 885 25.49 2.51 32.49
CA GLU A 885 24.80 3.54 31.73
C GLU A 885 23.48 3.05 31.10
N GLY A 886 23.31 1.73 30.92
CA GLY A 886 22.17 1.19 30.18
C GLY A 886 22.18 -0.31 29.94
N VAL A 887 21.23 -0.75 29.10
CA VAL A 887 21.13 -2.13 28.60
C VAL A 887 21.81 -2.22 27.24
N GLY A 888 22.78 -3.12 27.10
CA GLY A 888 23.42 -3.43 25.82
C GLY A 888 22.70 -4.55 25.08
N ILE A 889 22.40 -4.36 23.80
CA ILE A 889 21.96 -5.43 22.90
C ILE A 889 23.07 -5.78 21.92
N TYR A 890 23.32 -7.07 21.72
CA TYR A 890 24.39 -7.57 20.86
C TYR A 890 23.87 -8.10 19.55
N TYR A 891 24.52 -7.70 18.46
CA TYR A 891 24.31 -8.26 17.13
C TYR A 891 25.61 -8.90 16.66
N GLU A 892 25.55 -10.19 16.37
CA GLU A 892 26.72 -10.90 15.86
C GLU A 892 27.12 -10.41 14.47
N ARG A 893 28.36 -10.73 14.09
CA ARG A 893 28.87 -10.38 12.76
C ARG A 893 27.99 -10.97 11.67
N TYR A 894 27.71 -10.19 10.62
CA TYR A 894 26.77 -10.52 9.53
C TYR A 894 25.28 -10.49 9.89
N ALA A 895 24.90 -10.26 11.16
CA ALA A 895 23.49 -10.21 11.54
C ALA A 895 22.79 -9.00 10.91
N ILE A 896 23.41 -7.81 11.00
CA ILE A 896 22.78 -6.55 10.58
C ILE A 896 23.65 -5.74 9.61
N ASP A 897 24.91 -6.12 9.39
CA ASP A 897 25.85 -5.40 8.52
C ASP A 897 26.82 -6.38 7.85
N CYS A 898 27.57 -5.92 6.85
CA CYS A 898 28.65 -6.69 6.25
C CYS A 898 29.71 -7.09 7.30
N GLY A 899 30.29 -8.29 7.16
CA GLY A 899 31.24 -8.78 8.17
C GLY A 899 32.56 -8.00 8.28
N ALA A 900 32.82 -7.05 7.37
CA ALA A 900 33.93 -6.11 7.50
C ALA A 900 33.67 -5.09 8.61
N ALA A 901 32.40 -4.72 8.84
CA ALA A 901 32.00 -3.82 9.91
C ALA A 901 32.37 -4.42 11.26
N GLY A 902 31.93 -5.65 11.55
CA GLY A 902 32.20 -6.32 12.83
C GLY A 902 30.92 -6.86 13.45
N ASP A 903 30.97 -7.11 14.75
CA ASP A 903 29.78 -7.30 15.60
C ASP A 903 29.46 -6.00 16.35
N TYR A 904 28.21 -5.82 16.77
CA TYR A 904 27.75 -4.57 17.39
C TYR A 904 27.28 -4.81 18.82
N ILE A 905 27.54 -3.83 19.70
CA ILE A 905 26.80 -3.65 20.95
C ILE A 905 26.25 -2.23 20.96
N PHE A 906 24.93 -2.11 21.02
CA PHE A 906 24.27 -0.83 21.26
C PHE A 906 23.84 -0.76 22.71
N VAL A 907 24.29 0.27 23.43
CA VAL A 907 23.92 0.54 24.82
C VAL A 907 22.76 1.53 24.83
N ILE A 908 21.58 1.05 25.21
CA ILE A 908 20.35 1.82 25.35
C ILE A 908 20.34 2.41 26.77
N PRO A 909 20.30 3.75 26.95
CA PRO A 909 20.27 4.38 28.26
C PRO A 909 19.08 3.92 29.10
N TYR A 910 19.27 3.78 30.42
CA TYR A 910 18.13 3.56 31.31
C TYR A 910 17.16 4.75 31.25
N ASP A 911 15.85 4.48 31.15
CA ASP A 911 14.81 5.51 31.27
C ASP A 911 15.05 6.31 32.56
N VAL A 912 15.19 7.64 32.44
CA VAL A 912 15.51 8.57 33.55
C VAL A 912 14.44 8.59 34.66
N GLY A 913 13.40 7.73 34.57
CA GLY A 913 12.30 7.60 35.51
C GLY A 913 12.23 6.29 36.33
N ASN A 914 13.06 5.27 36.06
CA ASN A 914 12.99 3.97 36.75
C ASN A 914 14.37 3.45 37.20
N GLY A 915 15.20 4.32 37.77
CA GLY A 915 16.43 3.96 38.49
C GLY A 915 16.17 3.22 39.80
#